data_AF-A0A1H9QKT1-F1
#
_entry.id   AF-A0A1H9QKT1-F1
#
_cell.length_a   1.000
_cell.length_b   1.000
_cell.length_c   1.000
_cell.angle_alpha   90.00
_cell.angle_beta   90.00
_cell.angle_gamma   90.00
#
_symmetry.space_group_name_H-M   'P 1'
#
loop_
_entity.id
_entity.type
_entity.pdbx_description
1 polymer ?
#
loop_
_entity_poly.entity_id
_entity_poly.type
_entity_poly.pdbx_seq_one_letter_code
_entity_poly.pdbx_strand_id
1 'polypeptide(L)'
;MQIQGSSILKWFTSAIVLLLLSNGLSRAQQISLSGKWRFKIDRQDEGQTQKWFNQKLPETVELPGSMAGNLKGDEITLKTKWTGSIYDSSYFFHPRLEKYRQPGNLKIPFWLTPAKHYTGAAWYQKDIEIPADWNDKRIVLSLEYPHSETRVWIDDIEIGTQFTFVVAQNFELPAKLKPGKHTITLQIDNRIKAINVGQDSHSLTDHTQGNWNGVVGKMFIQAGPAIYFEDIQIYPNLKTKSAKVKIQLKDYTNSSSTGNVTLAATSFNTKNIIQVKPITVPYQINNGNGTLEIELPMGDKIAAWDEFDPALYRLTATLLTKDGKKDEKQVQFGMREFKAVDRHFEINGRPVFLRGTVNNCEFPLTGYPAMDVASWERIFRISKAHGLNHMRFHSWCPPEAAFIAADLTGFYLQPEGPSWANHGSSIGDGKPIDQFIYDETNRMTKSYGNYASFCMMAYGNEPRGRQVEYLTKFNNYWKAKDSRRLYTGASVGGSWPVIPNNEFMVRAGARGLDWGRVPESISTYAKQIEQFKVPFVAHEMGQYCVFPNFKEIKKYTGIYKAKNFEMFQEDLKDHDMADQSEAFLMASGKLQALCYKNEIEKALRTPNYSGYQLLSLNDYPGQGTAMVGVLDAFWDEKGYITAKEFKRFSNSTVPLIEVPKFVYTSDEKFEPKIQVAHWGSAALQNARITCRLIDEKGKTVFTYKFGPFTLPVGVNTPIGSVTYSSNPITTARKLKLEVSIDGTEYVNDWDFWFFPKQLPKYKTSFYYTEQLDDQAKKILDEGGNVFLNAAGKVVKGKEVVQTFLPVFWNTSWFKMRPPHTLGILCDPKNPALKDFPTDYHSDMQWWEIVNKAQVMNLEDFPAGFKPIVQPIDTWFMNRRLALVLEAKVGKGKLIISSANLSPDLKNAPGAQQLYFSLQQYMMSARFNPKYEVPFDTVKDIFTSPSKQQFDTFTKDSPDELKPKPKSN
;
A
#
# COMPACT_ATOMS: atom_id res chain seq x y z
N MET A 1 49.23 25.56 -48.44
CA MET A 1 50.21 24.50 -48.14
C MET A 1 49.39 23.27 -47.75
N GLN A 2 48.98 22.43 -48.72
CA GLN A 2 49.56 21.10 -49.03
C GLN A 2 49.72 20.21 -47.78
N ILE A 3 49.40 18.90 -47.69
CA ILE A 3 48.93 17.83 -48.59
C ILE A 3 48.69 16.59 -47.66
N GLN A 4 47.79 15.67 -48.04
CA GLN A 4 47.66 14.23 -47.63
C GLN A 4 47.34 13.87 -46.15
N GLY A 5 46.59 12.80 -45.85
CA GLY A 5 46.28 11.63 -46.66
C GLY A 5 45.06 10.83 -46.21
N SER A 6 44.42 10.25 -47.21
CA SER A 6 43.37 9.23 -47.15
C SER A 6 43.99 7.83 -47.07
N SER A 7 43.73 7.04 -46.00
CA SER A 7 43.94 5.58 -46.07
C SER A 7 43.31 4.72 -44.95
N ILE A 8 42.20 5.12 -44.29
CA ILE A 8 41.59 4.28 -43.22
C ILE A 8 40.12 3.87 -43.48
N LEU A 9 39.51 4.29 -44.60
CA LEU A 9 38.07 4.08 -44.84
C LEU A 9 37.72 2.95 -45.86
N LYS A 10 38.54 1.91 -45.98
CA LYS A 10 38.27 0.76 -46.88
C LYS A 10 38.31 -0.64 -46.25
N TRP A 11 38.52 -0.75 -44.93
CA TRP A 11 38.49 -2.04 -44.21
C TRP A 11 37.31 -2.19 -43.23
N PHE A 12 36.38 -1.23 -43.18
CA PHE A 12 35.20 -1.28 -42.29
C PHE A 12 33.88 -1.60 -43.00
N THR A 13 33.83 -1.55 -44.33
CA THR A 13 32.59 -1.75 -45.11
C THR A 13 32.39 -3.16 -45.64
N SER A 14 33.42 -4.03 -45.64
CA SER A 14 33.29 -5.42 -46.10
C SER A 14 33.03 -6.43 -44.97
N ALA A 15 33.25 -6.07 -43.70
CA ALA A 15 32.96 -6.93 -42.55
C ALA A 15 31.49 -6.81 -42.05
N ILE A 16 30.80 -5.73 -42.41
CA ILE A 16 29.41 -5.47 -41.98
C ILE A 16 28.38 -6.10 -42.95
N VAL A 17 28.77 -6.39 -44.19
CA VAL A 17 27.87 -7.00 -45.19
C VAL A 17 27.93 -8.55 -45.19
N LEU A 18 28.99 -9.15 -44.65
CA LEU A 18 29.13 -10.61 -44.52
C LEU A 18 28.65 -11.20 -43.18
N LEU A 19 28.26 -10.37 -42.22
CA LEU A 19 27.57 -10.77 -40.98
C LEU A 19 26.04 -10.75 -41.08
N LEU A 20 25.50 -10.32 -42.23
CA LEU A 20 24.05 -10.21 -42.49
C LEU A 20 23.47 -11.38 -43.31
N LEU A 21 24.26 -12.41 -43.65
CA LEU A 21 23.81 -13.50 -44.53
C LEU A 21 24.04 -14.94 -44.02
N SER A 22 24.24 -15.15 -42.71
CA SER A 22 24.28 -16.52 -42.14
C SER A 22 23.65 -16.71 -40.76
N ASN A 23 22.92 -15.73 -40.23
CA ASN A 23 22.10 -15.90 -39.03
C ASN A 23 20.64 -16.20 -39.38
N GLY A 24 20.41 -17.38 -39.96
CA GLY A 24 19.11 -18.03 -39.93
C GLY A 24 18.79 -18.52 -38.51
N LEU A 25 18.74 -17.60 -37.55
CA LEU A 25 18.21 -17.88 -36.22
C LEU A 25 16.70 -18.08 -36.40
N SER A 26 16.23 -19.31 -36.19
CA SER A 26 14.79 -19.64 -36.07
C SER A 26 14.22 -18.95 -34.82
N ARG A 27 14.05 -17.63 -34.88
CA ARG A 27 13.28 -16.88 -33.90
C ARG A 27 11.81 -17.16 -34.16
N ALA A 28 11.05 -17.42 -33.09
CA ALA A 28 9.61 -17.63 -33.22
C ALA A 28 8.96 -16.48 -33.97
N GLN A 29 8.08 -16.81 -34.91
CA GLN A 29 7.35 -15.84 -35.72
C GLN A 29 6.08 -15.47 -34.97
N GLN A 30 5.87 -14.17 -34.72
CA GLN A 30 4.78 -13.67 -33.90
C GLN A 30 3.89 -12.72 -34.69
N ILE A 31 2.58 -12.87 -34.56
CA ILE A 31 1.58 -11.95 -35.11
C ILE A 31 0.84 -11.32 -33.91
N SER A 32 0.96 -10.00 -33.78
CA SER A 32 0.22 -9.24 -32.76
C SER A 32 -1.27 -9.27 -33.07
N LEU A 33 -2.09 -9.43 -32.03
CA LEU A 33 -3.55 -9.34 -32.15
C LEU A 33 -4.10 -8.00 -31.64
N SER A 34 -3.22 -7.05 -31.31
CA SER A 34 -3.63 -5.74 -30.80
C SER A 34 -4.42 -4.93 -31.83
N GLY A 35 -5.17 -3.94 -31.36
CA GLY A 35 -6.01 -3.04 -32.13
C GLY A 35 -7.48 -3.42 -32.08
N LYS A 36 -8.21 -3.14 -33.16
CA LYS A 36 -9.65 -3.28 -33.24
C LYS A 36 -10.13 -4.73 -33.30
N TRP A 37 -11.08 -5.08 -32.44
CA TRP A 37 -11.81 -6.35 -32.39
C TRP A 37 -13.31 -6.09 -32.59
N ARG A 38 -14.02 -7.02 -33.25
CA ARG A 38 -15.49 -7.00 -33.24
C ARG A 38 -16.00 -7.50 -31.90
N PHE A 39 -17.17 -7.05 -31.48
CA PHE A 39 -17.62 -7.15 -30.10
C PHE A 39 -19.13 -7.34 -29.97
N LYS A 40 -19.56 -8.09 -28.94
CA LYS A 40 -20.96 -8.17 -28.52
C LYS A 40 -21.05 -8.52 -27.03
N ILE A 41 -21.90 -7.80 -26.30
CA ILE A 41 -22.24 -8.11 -24.90
C ILE A 41 -23.23 -9.29 -24.86
N ASP A 42 -23.01 -10.27 -23.98
CA ASP A 42 -23.86 -11.46 -23.82
C ASP A 42 -24.58 -11.46 -22.48
N ARG A 43 -25.65 -10.66 -22.37
CA ARG A 43 -26.37 -10.48 -21.10
C ARG A 43 -27.23 -11.68 -20.71
N GLN A 44 -27.62 -12.48 -21.70
CA GLN A 44 -28.55 -13.59 -21.56
C GLN A 44 -27.88 -14.97 -21.74
N ASP A 45 -26.54 -15.01 -21.87
CA ASP A 45 -25.77 -16.24 -22.15
C ASP A 45 -26.22 -16.98 -23.43
N GLU A 46 -26.60 -16.21 -24.45
CA GLU A 46 -27.12 -16.72 -25.72
C GLU A 46 -26.03 -16.98 -26.76
N GLY A 47 -24.81 -16.45 -26.57
CA GLY A 47 -23.80 -16.45 -27.61
C GLY A 47 -23.33 -17.84 -28.03
N GLN A 48 -23.28 -18.80 -27.09
CA GLN A 48 -22.91 -20.18 -27.40
C GLN A 48 -24.04 -20.90 -28.14
N THR A 49 -25.28 -20.79 -27.65
CA THR A 49 -26.45 -21.47 -28.25
C THR A 49 -26.78 -20.92 -29.65
N GLN A 50 -26.59 -19.62 -29.85
CA GLN A 50 -26.74 -18.96 -31.16
C GLN A 50 -25.48 -19.04 -32.02
N LYS A 51 -24.40 -19.67 -31.56
CA LYS A 51 -23.14 -19.84 -32.29
C LYS A 51 -22.55 -18.53 -32.81
N TRP A 52 -22.42 -17.51 -31.96
CA TRP A 52 -21.87 -16.21 -32.36
C TRP A 52 -20.43 -16.27 -32.86
N PHE A 53 -19.67 -17.32 -32.52
CA PHE A 53 -18.35 -17.59 -33.11
C PHE A 53 -18.39 -17.78 -34.65
N ASN A 54 -19.54 -18.17 -35.21
CA ASN A 54 -19.77 -18.29 -36.66
C ASN A 54 -20.47 -17.06 -37.28
N GLN A 55 -20.71 -16.02 -36.50
CA GLN A 55 -21.40 -14.81 -36.94
C GLN A 55 -20.47 -13.60 -36.83
N LYS A 56 -20.69 -12.59 -37.67
CA LYS A 56 -19.97 -11.33 -37.55
C LYS A 56 -20.56 -10.49 -36.41
N LEU A 57 -19.79 -10.23 -35.36
CA LEU A 57 -20.26 -9.40 -34.24
C LEU A 57 -20.46 -7.93 -34.68
N PRO A 58 -21.51 -7.24 -34.17
CA PRO A 58 -21.98 -5.97 -34.72
C PRO A 58 -21.20 -4.74 -34.23
N GLU A 59 -20.60 -4.79 -33.03
CA GLU A 59 -19.88 -3.65 -32.44
C GLU A 59 -18.37 -3.87 -32.52
N THR A 60 -17.59 -2.91 -32.02
CA THR A 60 -16.14 -3.02 -31.95
C THR A 60 -15.56 -2.42 -30.69
N VAL A 61 -14.39 -2.91 -30.29
CA VAL A 61 -13.58 -2.44 -29.16
C VAL A 61 -12.09 -2.47 -29.55
N GLU A 62 -11.26 -1.70 -28.85
CA GLU A 62 -9.80 -1.79 -28.91
C GLU A 62 -9.30 -2.73 -27.80
N LEU A 63 -8.46 -3.70 -28.17
CA LEU A 63 -7.71 -4.56 -27.25
C LEU A 63 -6.20 -4.46 -27.57
N PRO A 64 -5.29 -4.54 -26.59
CA PRO A 64 -5.55 -4.76 -25.17
C PRO A 64 -6.30 -3.61 -24.49
N GLY A 65 -7.23 -3.94 -23.61
CA GLY A 65 -8.10 -3.01 -22.92
C GLY A 65 -9.26 -3.72 -22.21
N SER A 66 -10.05 -2.94 -21.48
CA SER A 66 -11.26 -3.41 -20.79
C SER A 66 -12.52 -2.90 -21.48
N MET A 67 -13.66 -3.52 -21.20
CA MET A 67 -14.98 -3.01 -21.62
C MET A 67 -15.21 -1.58 -21.13
N ALA A 68 -14.89 -1.27 -19.86
CA ALA A 68 -15.02 0.07 -19.32
C ALA A 68 -14.13 1.08 -20.06
N GLY A 69 -12.92 0.69 -20.48
CA GLY A 69 -12.02 1.54 -21.27
C GLY A 69 -12.54 1.81 -22.68
N ASN A 70 -13.39 0.91 -23.20
CA ASN A 70 -14.09 1.05 -24.46
C ASN A 70 -15.51 1.64 -24.32
N LEU A 71 -15.86 2.12 -23.13
CA LEU A 71 -17.20 2.65 -22.79
C LEU A 71 -18.33 1.65 -23.09
N LYS A 72 -18.05 0.35 -22.93
CA LYS A 72 -19.02 -0.74 -23.02
C LYS A 72 -19.46 -1.20 -21.63
N GLY A 73 -20.76 -1.42 -21.46
CA GLY A 73 -21.37 -1.79 -20.19
C GLY A 73 -22.53 -0.87 -19.82
N ASP A 74 -22.94 -0.95 -18.56
CA ASP A 74 -24.06 -0.21 -18.01
C ASP A 74 -23.62 1.11 -17.35
N GLU A 75 -24.51 2.10 -17.38
CA GLU A 75 -24.35 3.31 -16.58
C GLU A 75 -24.41 2.98 -15.09
N ILE A 76 -23.70 3.77 -14.29
CA ILE A 76 -23.75 3.63 -12.83
C ILE A 76 -25.07 4.21 -12.31
N THR A 77 -25.80 3.41 -11.54
CA THR A 77 -27.08 3.79 -10.93
C THR A 77 -27.13 3.26 -9.50
N LEU A 78 -28.15 3.65 -8.73
CA LEU A 78 -28.41 3.07 -7.41
C LEU A 78 -28.74 1.57 -7.45
N LYS A 79 -29.03 1.01 -8.63
CA LYS A 79 -29.32 -0.42 -8.83
C LYS A 79 -28.11 -1.19 -9.38
N THR A 80 -26.95 -0.54 -9.53
CA THR A 80 -25.72 -1.21 -9.97
C THR A 80 -25.36 -2.31 -8.97
N LYS A 81 -25.24 -3.54 -9.47
CA LYS A 81 -24.83 -4.69 -8.69
C LYS A 81 -23.31 -4.77 -8.68
N TRP A 82 -22.72 -4.26 -7.62
CA TRP A 82 -21.28 -4.28 -7.41
C TRP A 82 -20.78 -5.69 -7.12
N THR A 83 -19.53 -5.94 -7.47
CA THR A 83 -18.79 -7.13 -7.04
C THR A 83 -18.37 -6.98 -5.58
N GLY A 84 -17.89 -5.78 -5.20
CA GLY A 84 -17.48 -5.48 -3.82
C GLY A 84 -18.65 -5.28 -2.85
N SER A 85 -18.42 -5.62 -1.60
CA SER A 85 -19.38 -5.46 -0.49
C SER A 85 -19.53 -4.00 -0.05
N ILE A 86 -20.75 -3.57 0.23
CA ILE A 86 -21.04 -2.30 0.92
C ILE A 86 -21.26 -2.59 2.41
N TYR A 87 -20.82 -1.68 3.30
CA TYR A 87 -20.95 -1.84 4.76
C TYR A 87 -21.60 -0.65 5.48
N ASP A 88 -21.74 0.49 4.79
CA ASP A 88 -22.35 1.71 5.33
C ASP A 88 -23.70 1.96 4.66
N SER A 89 -24.77 1.85 5.46
CA SER A 89 -26.14 2.07 4.99
C SER A 89 -26.52 3.56 4.95
N SER A 90 -25.80 4.43 5.67
CA SER A 90 -26.18 5.83 5.88
C SER A 90 -26.31 6.61 4.57
N TYR A 91 -25.47 6.31 3.58
CA TYR A 91 -25.52 6.89 2.23
C TYR A 91 -26.89 6.76 1.56
N PHE A 92 -27.62 5.67 1.81
CA PHE A 92 -28.89 5.41 1.12
C PHE A 92 -30.08 6.12 1.78
N PHE A 93 -29.99 6.50 3.05
CA PHE A 93 -31.16 6.96 3.83
C PHE A 93 -31.01 8.34 4.44
N HIS A 94 -29.77 8.81 4.68
CA HIS A 94 -29.58 10.09 5.34
C HIS A 94 -30.06 11.25 4.43
N PRO A 95 -30.93 12.17 4.90
CA PRO A 95 -31.47 13.26 4.08
C PRO A 95 -30.39 14.18 3.50
N ARG A 96 -29.36 14.53 4.29
CA ARG A 96 -28.18 15.29 3.82
C ARG A 96 -27.55 14.74 2.53
N LEU A 97 -27.56 13.41 2.37
CA LEU A 97 -26.93 12.72 1.25
C LEU A 97 -27.88 12.51 0.06
N GLU A 98 -29.17 12.89 0.17
CA GLU A 98 -30.20 12.66 -0.84
C GLU A 98 -29.88 13.31 -2.19
N LYS A 99 -29.26 14.49 -2.18
CA LYS A 99 -28.86 15.19 -3.40
C LYS A 99 -27.85 14.40 -4.25
N TYR A 100 -27.09 13.49 -3.64
CA TYR A 100 -26.10 12.65 -4.33
C TYR A 100 -26.69 11.35 -4.89
N ARG A 101 -27.99 11.11 -4.69
CA ARG A 101 -28.71 9.95 -5.21
C ARG A 101 -29.59 10.30 -6.42
N GLN A 102 -29.65 11.59 -6.77
CA GLN A 102 -30.47 12.09 -7.86
C GLN A 102 -29.85 11.80 -9.24
N PRO A 103 -30.67 11.54 -10.27
CA PRO A 103 -30.19 11.44 -11.65
C PRO A 103 -29.31 12.64 -12.04
N GLY A 104 -28.16 12.38 -12.66
CA GLY A 104 -27.20 13.43 -13.06
C GLY A 104 -26.27 13.93 -11.95
N ASN A 105 -26.47 13.56 -10.68
CA ASN A 105 -25.59 13.91 -9.57
C ASN A 105 -25.22 12.70 -8.69
N LEU A 106 -25.22 11.49 -9.27
CA LEU A 106 -24.88 10.27 -8.54
C LEU A 106 -23.43 10.29 -8.06
N LYS A 107 -23.21 10.27 -6.74
CA LYS A 107 -21.87 10.21 -6.12
C LYS A 107 -21.86 9.21 -4.98
N ILE A 108 -21.22 8.06 -5.21
CA ILE A 108 -21.08 7.01 -4.20
C ILE A 108 -19.83 7.25 -3.34
N PRO A 109 -19.88 7.04 -2.00
CA PRO A 109 -18.75 7.32 -1.12
C PRO A 109 -17.82 6.13 -0.89
N PHE A 110 -18.21 4.94 -1.35
CA PHE A 110 -17.56 3.69 -0.96
C PHE A 110 -16.24 3.41 -1.68
N TRP A 111 -16.12 3.87 -2.93
CA TRP A 111 -14.94 3.71 -3.79
C TRP A 111 -15.04 4.64 -5.00
N LEU A 112 -14.03 4.62 -5.88
CA LEU A 112 -14.03 5.39 -7.12
C LEU A 112 -15.14 4.91 -8.07
N THR A 113 -15.77 5.82 -8.80
CA THR A 113 -16.85 5.47 -9.73
C THR A 113 -16.30 5.14 -11.12
N PRO A 114 -16.48 3.93 -11.66
CA PRO A 114 -16.04 3.60 -13.01
C PRO A 114 -16.92 4.29 -14.07
N ALA A 115 -16.38 4.52 -15.26
CA ALA A 115 -17.12 5.10 -16.39
C ALA A 115 -18.29 4.21 -16.87
N LYS A 116 -18.13 2.89 -16.78
CA LYS A 116 -19.15 1.87 -17.08
C LYS A 116 -18.93 0.68 -16.17
N HIS A 117 -19.98 -0.08 -15.89
CA HIS A 117 -19.90 -1.32 -15.13
C HIS A 117 -20.56 -2.47 -15.91
N TYR A 118 -19.92 -3.64 -15.95
CA TYR A 118 -20.53 -4.84 -16.52
C TYR A 118 -19.93 -6.11 -15.91
N THR A 119 -20.80 -7.02 -15.51
CA THR A 119 -20.43 -8.35 -15.01
C THR A 119 -21.24 -9.39 -15.77
N GLY A 120 -20.57 -10.24 -16.54
CA GLY A 120 -21.19 -11.20 -17.45
C GLY A 120 -20.26 -11.66 -18.56
N ALA A 121 -20.78 -12.50 -19.46
CA ALA A 121 -20.06 -12.90 -20.65
C ALA A 121 -20.04 -11.77 -21.70
N ALA A 122 -18.93 -11.68 -22.44
CA ALA A 122 -18.78 -10.80 -23.59
C ALA A 122 -17.92 -11.48 -24.67
N TRP A 123 -18.21 -11.19 -25.93
CA TRP A 123 -17.60 -11.84 -27.09
C TRP A 123 -16.74 -10.88 -27.88
N TYR A 124 -15.58 -11.35 -28.33
CA TYR A 124 -14.58 -10.60 -29.08
C TYR A 124 -14.15 -11.40 -30.31
N GLN A 125 -14.05 -10.78 -31.48
CA GLN A 125 -13.57 -11.41 -32.71
C GLN A 125 -12.47 -10.63 -33.44
N LYS A 126 -11.48 -11.36 -33.96
CA LYS A 126 -10.41 -10.82 -34.80
C LYS A 126 -10.16 -11.74 -35.99
N ASP A 127 -10.11 -11.14 -37.18
CA ASP A 127 -9.61 -11.84 -38.36
C ASP A 127 -8.07 -11.83 -38.32
N ILE A 128 -7.49 -12.98 -38.63
CA ILE A 128 -6.06 -13.20 -38.72
C ILE A 128 -5.74 -13.88 -40.05
N GLU A 129 -4.48 -13.80 -40.45
CA GLU A 129 -3.96 -14.51 -41.61
C GLU A 129 -2.78 -15.37 -41.18
N ILE A 130 -2.92 -16.69 -41.31
CA ILE A 130 -1.88 -17.68 -41.01
C ILE A 130 -0.95 -17.78 -42.23
N PRO A 131 0.34 -17.44 -42.08
CA PRO A 131 1.30 -17.53 -43.18
C PRO A 131 1.51 -18.97 -43.69
N ALA A 132 1.86 -19.11 -44.97
CA ALA A 132 2.13 -20.41 -45.57
C ALA A 132 3.30 -21.16 -44.93
N ASP A 133 4.31 -20.44 -44.44
CA ASP A 133 5.48 -21.00 -43.77
C ASP A 133 5.22 -21.39 -42.30
N TRP A 134 3.98 -21.26 -41.80
CA TRP A 134 3.56 -21.77 -40.49
C TRP A 134 3.06 -23.22 -40.54
N ASN A 135 3.01 -23.83 -41.73
CA ASN A 135 2.63 -25.23 -41.88
C ASN A 135 3.52 -26.15 -41.02
N ASP A 136 2.91 -27.13 -40.35
CA ASP A 136 3.56 -28.08 -39.43
C ASP A 136 4.30 -27.45 -38.22
N LYS A 137 4.09 -26.16 -37.93
CA LYS A 137 4.60 -25.51 -36.73
C LYS A 137 3.60 -25.62 -35.57
N ARG A 138 4.12 -25.59 -34.35
CA ARG A 138 3.29 -25.42 -33.15
C ARG A 138 2.83 -23.96 -33.08
N ILE A 139 1.53 -23.73 -33.09
CA ILE A 139 0.96 -22.37 -32.99
C ILE A 139 0.26 -22.23 -31.63
N VAL A 140 0.60 -21.17 -30.89
CA VAL A 140 0.01 -20.84 -29.59
C VAL A 140 -0.60 -19.45 -29.63
N LEU A 141 -1.85 -19.34 -29.20
CA LEU A 141 -2.47 -18.06 -28.83
C LEU A 141 -2.10 -17.73 -27.38
N SER A 142 -1.51 -16.57 -27.15
CA SER A 142 -1.19 -16.05 -25.83
C SER A 142 -2.00 -14.80 -25.54
N LEU A 143 -2.67 -14.78 -24.39
CA LEU A 143 -3.47 -13.67 -23.87
C LEU A 143 -2.95 -13.30 -22.48
N GLU A 144 -2.33 -12.13 -22.35
CA GLU A 144 -1.83 -11.65 -21.07
C GLU A 144 -2.96 -10.97 -20.29
N TYR A 145 -3.25 -11.53 -19.12
CA TYR A 145 -4.19 -11.00 -18.12
C TYR A 145 -5.64 -10.77 -18.61
N PRO A 146 -6.27 -11.71 -19.36
CA PRO A 146 -7.72 -11.71 -19.50
C PRO A 146 -8.40 -11.91 -18.15
N HIS A 147 -9.55 -11.26 -17.94
CA HIS A 147 -10.27 -11.31 -16.66
C HIS A 147 -11.70 -11.85 -16.84
N SER A 148 -11.98 -13.09 -16.43
CA SER A 148 -11.03 -14.08 -15.86
C SER A 148 -11.17 -15.47 -16.46
N GLU A 149 -12.38 -15.90 -16.81
CA GLU A 149 -12.60 -17.12 -17.60
C GLU A 149 -12.63 -16.75 -19.08
N THR A 150 -11.76 -17.36 -19.90
CA THR A 150 -11.75 -17.18 -21.36
C THR A 150 -11.97 -18.50 -22.06
N ARG A 151 -12.94 -18.52 -22.98
CA ARG A 151 -13.14 -19.59 -23.95
C ARG A 151 -12.77 -19.12 -25.35
N VAL A 152 -12.11 -19.98 -26.10
CA VAL A 152 -11.51 -19.64 -27.41
C VAL A 152 -12.06 -20.55 -28.51
N TRP A 153 -12.34 -19.94 -29.66
CA TRP A 153 -12.59 -20.63 -30.92
C TRP A 153 -11.66 -20.09 -32.00
N ILE A 154 -11.32 -20.96 -32.96
CA ILE A 154 -10.82 -20.56 -34.26
C ILE A 154 -11.78 -21.05 -35.33
N ASP A 155 -12.33 -20.12 -36.10
CA ASP A 155 -13.49 -20.33 -36.95
C ASP A 155 -14.63 -21.00 -36.15
N ASP A 156 -15.04 -22.21 -36.54
CA ASP A 156 -16.09 -23.00 -35.89
C ASP A 156 -15.57 -24.02 -34.87
N ILE A 157 -14.26 -24.08 -34.63
CA ILE A 157 -13.61 -25.07 -33.76
C ILE A 157 -13.35 -24.48 -32.38
N GLU A 158 -13.95 -25.07 -31.34
CA GLU A 158 -13.62 -24.72 -29.95
C GLU A 158 -12.23 -25.25 -29.58
N ILE A 159 -11.37 -24.35 -29.11
CA ILE A 159 -10.00 -24.65 -28.68
C ILE A 159 -9.97 -25.05 -27.20
N GLY A 160 -10.81 -24.41 -26.38
CA GLY A 160 -10.96 -24.74 -24.97
C GLY A 160 -11.22 -23.53 -24.08
N THR A 161 -11.23 -23.78 -22.77
CA THR A 161 -11.47 -22.76 -21.73
C THR A 161 -10.30 -22.72 -20.74
N GLN A 162 -9.88 -21.53 -20.33
CA GLN A 162 -8.98 -21.33 -19.20
C GLN A 162 -9.55 -20.31 -18.21
N PHE A 163 -9.26 -20.51 -16.93
CA PHE A 163 -9.64 -19.62 -15.85
C PHE A 163 -8.46 -19.49 -14.89
N THR A 164 -7.98 -18.26 -14.73
CA THR A 164 -6.83 -17.91 -13.88
C THR A 164 -6.80 -16.41 -13.62
N PHE A 165 -6.25 -16.00 -12.48
CA PHE A 165 -6.04 -14.61 -12.08
C PHE A 165 -4.56 -14.22 -12.04
N VAL A 166 -3.65 -15.19 -12.19
CA VAL A 166 -2.24 -15.01 -11.83
C VAL A 166 -1.28 -15.03 -13.00
N VAL A 167 -1.63 -15.60 -14.16
CA VAL A 167 -0.72 -15.73 -15.31
C VAL A 167 -1.42 -15.49 -16.65
N ALA A 168 -0.65 -15.33 -17.72
CA ALA A 168 -1.17 -15.34 -19.08
C ALA A 168 -1.85 -16.68 -19.43
N GLN A 169 -2.92 -16.60 -20.22
CA GLN A 169 -3.64 -17.76 -20.72
C GLN A 169 -3.09 -18.13 -22.11
N ASN A 170 -2.68 -19.39 -22.26
CA ASN A 170 -2.03 -19.88 -23.48
C ASN A 170 -2.81 -21.06 -24.05
N PHE A 171 -3.27 -20.95 -25.30
CA PHE A 171 -4.07 -21.96 -25.99
C PHE A 171 -3.29 -22.51 -27.18
N GLU A 172 -3.08 -23.82 -27.22
CA GLU A 172 -2.51 -24.47 -28.40
C GLU A 172 -3.58 -24.52 -29.51
N LEU A 173 -3.26 -23.98 -30.68
CA LEU A 173 -4.14 -24.04 -31.84
C LEU A 173 -4.02 -25.40 -32.55
N PRO A 174 -4.97 -25.78 -33.41
CA PRO A 174 -4.96 -27.09 -34.05
C PRO A 174 -3.72 -27.35 -34.90
N ALA A 175 -3.17 -28.56 -34.82
CA ALA A 175 -1.91 -28.96 -35.45
C ALA A 175 -1.84 -28.76 -36.97
N LYS A 176 -3.00 -28.76 -37.62
CA LYS A 176 -3.15 -28.66 -39.08
C LYS A 176 -3.95 -27.42 -39.49
N LEU A 177 -3.83 -26.35 -38.71
CA LEU A 177 -4.41 -25.06 -39.08
C LEU A 177 -3.84 -24.65 -40.44
N LYS A 178 -4.71 -24.49 -41.43
CA LYS A 178 -4.29 -24.23 -42.81
C LYS A 178 -3.74 -22.80 -42.94
N PRO A 179 -2.85 -22.54 -43.90
CA PRO A 179 -2.54 -21.16 -44.28
C PRO A 179 -3.78 -20.41 -44.80
N GLY A 180 -3.81 -19.10 -44.57
CA GLY A 180 -4.89 -18.21 -45.03
C GLY A 180 -5.67 -17.57 -43.89
N LYS A 181 -6.88 -17.09 -44.22
CA LYS A 181 -7.72 -16.30 -43.30
C LYS A 181 -8.44 -17.18 -42.29
N HIS A 182 -8.39 -16.77 -41.03
CA HIS A 182 -9.12 -17.39 -39.91
C HIS A 182 -9.72 -16.31 -39.01
N THR A 183 -10.75 -16.67 -38.23
CA THR A 183 -11.31 -15.81 -37.20
C THR A 183 -11.01 -16.39 -35.82
N ILE A 184 -10.32 -15.64 -34.97
CA ILE A 184 -10.25 -15.95 -33.54
C ILE A 184 -11.46 -15.34 -32.86
N THR A 185 -12.21 -16.15 -32.11
CA THR A 185 -13.29 -15.69 -31.24
C THR A 185 -12.95 -15.96 -29.78
N LEU A 186 -13.12 -14.97 -28.91
CA LEU A 186 -12.99 -15.08 -27.47
C LEU A 186 -14.37 -14.85 -26.83
N GLN A 187 -14.77 -15.69 -25.87
CA GLN A 187 -15.80 -15.36 -24.89
C GLN A 187 -15.09 -15.18 -23.54
N ILE A 188 -15.21 -13.99 -22.96
CA ILE A 188 -14.63 -13.67 -21.64
C ILE A 188 -15.76 -13.44 -20.65
N ASP A 189 -15.67 -14.10 -19.50
CA ASP A 189 -16.64 -14.02 -18.42
C ASP A 189 -15.94 -13.69 -17.10
N ASN A 190 -16.41 -12.62 -16.46
CA ASN A 190 -15.86 -12.08 -15.21
C ASN A 190 -16.78 -12.33 -14.00
N ARG A 191 -17.84 -13.15 -14.15
CA ARG A 191 -18.71 -13.53 -13.03
C ARG A 191 -17.99 -14.44 -12.04
N ILE A 192 -18.28 -14.24 -10.75
CA ILE A 192 -17.96 -15.23 -9.72
C ILE A 192 -18.92 -16.42 -9.89
N LYS A 193 -18.39 -17.62 -10.19
CA LYS A 193 -19.16 -18.86 -10.37
C LYS A 193 -18.88 -19.85 -9.23
N ALA A 194 -18.73 -21.14 -9.55
CA ALA A 194 -18.43 -22.19 -8.56
C ALA A 194 -17.07 -22.00 -7.88
N ILE A 195 -16.10 -21.43 -8.58
CA ILE A 195 -14.82 -21.02 -7.99
C ILE A 195 -14.99 -19.58 -7.52
N ASN A 196 -15.09 -19.42 -6.20
CA ASN A 196 -15.26 -18.14 -5.55
C ASN A 196 -14.03 -17.81 -4.72
N VAL A 197 -13.23 -16.85 -5.20
CA VAL A 197 -12.03 -16.37 -4.50
C VAL A 197 -12.35 -15.37 -3.38
N GLY A 198 -13.61 -15.00 -3.19
CA GLY A 198 -14.06 -13.93 -2.28
C GLY A 198 -14.36 -12.65 -3.05
N GLN A 199 -15.50 -12.03 -2.78
CA GLN A 199 -16.01 -10.90 -3.56
C GLN A 199 -15.27 -9.57 -3.29
N ASP A 200 -14.57 -9.50 -2.15
CA ASP A 200 -13.72 -8.37 -1.79
C ASP A 200 -12.23 -8.62 -2.09
N SER A 201 -11.89 -9.75 -2.72
CA SER A 201 -10.52 -10.05 -3.13
C SER A 201 -10.01 -9.02 -4.12
N HIS A 202 -8.80 -8.50 -3.91
CA HIS A 202 -8.22 -7.48 -4.78
C HIS A 202 -7.92 -7.99 -6.18
N SER A 203 -7.96 -9.30 -6.39
CA SER A 203 -7.96 -9.90 -7.71
C SER A 203 -9.16 -9.46 -8.58
N LEU A 204 -10.34 -9.11 -8.03
CA LEU A 204 -11.56 -8.85 -8.84
C LEU A 204 -12.58 -7.83 -8.27
N THR A 205 -12.26 -7.03 -7.26
CA THR A 205 -13.25 -6.21 -6.52
C THR A 205 -13.29 -4.74 -6.95
N ASP A 206 -14.48 -4.11 -6.85
CA ASP A 206 -14.70 -2.67 -7.06
C ASP A 206 -14.00 -1.78 -6.03
N HIS A 207 -13.56 -2.35 -4.91
CA HIS A 207 -12.74 -1.61 -3.97
C HIS A 207 -11.37 -1.20 -4.54
N THR A 208 -10.90 -1.82 -5.63
CA THR A 208 -9.57 -1.56 -6.20
C THR A 208 -9.60 -1.36 -7.70
N GLN A 209 -9.13 -2.35 -8.46
CA GLN A 209 -9.08 -2.34 -9.92
C GLN A 209 -10.47 -2.57 -10.55
N GLY A 210 -11.44 -3.07 -9.79
CA GLY A 210 -12.73 -3.51 -10.32
C GLY A 210 -12.71 -4.93 -10.86
N ASN A 211 -13.87 -5.37 -11.34
CA ASN A 211 -14.06 -6.67 -11.97
C ASN A 211 -14.07 -6.49 -13.50
N TRP A 212 -12.93 -6.18 -14.13
CA TRP A 212 -12.92 -5.84 -15.56
C TRP A 212 -13.26 -7.05 -16.46
N ASN A 213 -13.69 -6.79 -17.68
CA ASN A 213 -13.85 -7.80 -18.73
C ASN A 213 -13.05 -7.35 -19.95
N GLY A 214 -12.26 -8.26 -20.53
CA GLY A 214 -11.34 -7.98 -21.64
C GLY A 214 -9.96 -8.57 -21.40
N VAL A 215 -9.05 -8.32 -22.35
CA VAL A 215 -7.62 -8.72 -22.28
C VAL A 215 -6.80 -7.45 -22.16
N VAL A 216 -6.07 -7.24 -21.06
CA VAL A 216 -5.43 -5.94 -20.78
C VAL A 216 -3.93 -5.90 -21.05
N GLY A 217 -3.27 -7.05 -21.23
CA GLY A 217 -1.86 -7.14 -21.61
C GLY A 217 -1.65 -7.60 -23.06
N LYS A 218 -0.41 -7.98 -23.37
CA LYS A 218 0.01 -8.50 -24.68
C LYS A 218 -0.92 -9.61 -25.17
N MET A 219 -1.25 -9.57 -26.45
CA MET A 219 -2.01 -10.61 -27.12
C MET A 219 -1.44 -10.90 -28.51
N PHE A 220 -1.14 -12.17 -28.78
CA PHE A 220 -0.47 -12.58 -30.00
C PHE A 220 -0.68 -14.06 -30.29
N ILE A 221 -0.53 -14.44 -31.56
CA ILE A 221 -0.25 -15.82 -31.94
C ILE A 221 1.23 -15.96 -32.26
N GLN A 222 1.81 -17.10 -31.88
CA GLN A 222 3.22 -17.38 -32.11
C GLN A 222 3.38 -18.79 -32.68
N ALA A 223 4.10 -18.88 -33.80
CA ALA A 223 4.57 -20.16 -34.33
C ALA A 223 5.97 -20.48 -33.81
N GLY A 224 6.13 -21.70 -33.31
CA GLY A 224 7.37 -22.26 -32.81
C GLY A 224 7.68 -23.64 -33.37
N PRO A 225 8.87 -24.17 -33.08
CA PRO A 225 9.25 -25.51 -33.50
C PRO A 225 8.37 -26.58 -32.86
N ALA A 226 8.24 -27.73 -33.52
CA ALA A 226 7.47 -28.88 -33.02
C ALA A 226 8.06 -29.42 -31.70
N ILE A 227 9.40 -29.43 -31.59
CA ILE A 227 10.13 -29.77 -30.38
C ILE A 227 10.58 -28.48 -29.71
N TYR A 228 10.21 -28.27 -28.45
CA TYR A 228 10.42 -27.00 -27.77
C TYR A 228 10.67 -27.15 -26.26
N PHE A 229 11.18 -26.08 -25.67
CA PHE A 229 11.30 -25.93 -24.22
C PHE A 229 9.95 -25.58 -23.58
N GLU A 230 9.25 -26.58 -23.05
CA GLU A 230 8.02 -26.40 -22.27
C GLU A 230 8.30 -25.61 -20.99
N ASP A 231 9.34 -26.00 -20.25
CA ASP A 231 9.68 -25.37 -18.97
C ASP A 231 11.19 -25.38 -18.70
N ILE A 232 11.69 -24.31 -18.07
CA ILE A 232 13.08 -24.19 -17.62
C ILE A 232 13.05 -23.53 -16.24
N GLN A 233 13.43 -24.27 -15.19
CA GLN A 233 13.47 -23.80 -13.81
C GLN A 233 14.91 -23.83 -13.30
N ILE A 234 15.37 -22.70 -12.78
CA ILE A 234 16.75 -22.49 -12.33
C ILE A 234 16.75 -22.40 -10.80
N TYR A 235 17.60 -23.20 -10.17
CA TYR A 235 17.79 -23.27 -8.72
C TYR A 235 19.22 -22.88 -8.38
N PRO A 236 19.47 -21.59 -8.04
CA PRO A 236 20.78 -21.12 -7.63
C PRO A 236 21.29 -21.79 -6.35
N ASN A 237 22.59 -22.05 -6.29
CA ASN A 237 23.29 -22.49 -5.09
C ASN A 237 24.58 -21.69 -4.92
N LEU A 238 24.58 -20.78 -3.93
CA LEU A 238 25.73 -19.92 -3.66
C LEU A 238 26.92 -20.68 -3.06
N LYS A 239 26.65 -21.75 -2.28
CA LYS A 239 27.71 -22.53 -1.62
C LYS A 239 28.56 -23.29 -2.63
N THR A 240 27.94 -23.89 -3.64
CA THR A 240 28.62 -24.64 -4.70
C THR A 240 28.95 -23.79 -5.93
N LYS A 241 28.55 -22.51 -5.94
CA LYS A 241 28.69 -21.58 -7.07
C LYS A 241 28.14 -22.17 -8.37
N SER A 242 26.95 -22.74 -8.30
CA SER A 242 26.30 -23.43 -9.40
C SER A 242 24.81 -23.12 -9.44
N ALA A 243 24.18 -23.41 -10.58
CA ALA A 243 22.74 -23.32 -10.75
C ALA A 243 22.23 -24.63 -11.33
N LYS A 244 21.35 -25.32 -10.62
CA LYS A 244 20.67 -26.50 -11.13
C LYS A 244 19.55 -26.07 -12.06
N VAL A 245 19.63 -26.47 -13.32
CA VAL A 245 18.65 -26.15 -14.36
C VAL A 245 17.81 -27.40 -14.64
N LYS A 246 16.52 -27.35 -14.28
CA LYS A 246 15.53 -28.38 -14.61
C LYS A 246 14.81 -27.99 -15.89
N ILE A 247 14.81 -28.87 -16.87
CA ILE A 247 14.24 -28.61 -18.19
C ILE A 247 13.16 -29.64 -18.48
N GLN A 248 12.02 -29.18 -18.98
CA GLN A 248 11.00 -30.00 -19.60
C GLN A 248 10.96 -29.70 -21.09
N LEU A 249 11.06 -30.76 -21.88
CA LEU A 249 10.98 -30.72 -23.33
C LEU A 249 9.69 -31.41 -23.78
N LYS A 250 9.07 -30.85 -24.82
CA LYS A 250 7.92 -31.47 -25.46
C LYS A 250 8.11 -31.54 -26.97
N ASP A 251 7.53 -32.58 -27.57
CA ASP A 251 7.25 -32.64 -29.00
C ASP A 251 5.73 -32.58 -29.19
N TYR A 252 5.26 -31.52 -29.83
CA TYR A 252 3.85 -31.31 -30.12
C TYR A 252 3.24 -32.39 -31.03
N THR A 253 4.05 -33.10 -31.81
CA THR A 253 3.59 -34.22 -32.64
C THR A 253 3.51 -35.55 -31.86
N ASN A 254 3.86 -35.55 -30.58
CA ASN A 254 3.99 -36.74 -29.73
C ASN A 254 5.02 -37.78 -30.22
N SER A 255 5.98 -37.36 -31.03
CA SER A 255 7.05 -38.23 -31.54
C SER A 255 8.21 -38.34 -30.54
N SER A 256 9.05 -39.36 -30.75
CA SER A 256 10.32 -39.50 -30.02
C SER A 256 11.42 -38.74 -30.76
N SER A 257 12.33 -38.10 -30.00
CA SER A 257 13.44 -37.33 -30.58
C SER A 257 14.68 -37.39 -29.71
N THR A 258 15.85 -37.25 -30.31
CA THR A 258 17.14 -37.11 -29.60
C THR A 258 17.95 -35.96 -30.19
N GLY A 259 18.85 -35.40 -29.38
CA GLY A 259 19.67 -34.26 -29.77
C GLY A 259 20.49 -33.75 -28.60
N ASN A 260 20.87 -32.48 -28.64
CA ASN A 260 21.63 -31.81 -27.59
C ASN A 260 20.91 -30.54 -27.09
N VAL A 261 21.08 -30.24 -25.81
CA VAL A 261 20.76 -28.96 -25.21
C VAL A 261 22.05 -28.28 -24.78
N THR A 262 22.26 -27.04 -25.21
CA THR A 262 23.37 -26.18 -24.79
C THR A 262 22.85 -25.07 -23.89
N LEU A 263 23.46 -24.91 -22.71
CA LEU A 263 23.18 -23.85 -21.75
C LEU A 263 24.35 -22.87 -21.69
N ALA A 264 24.08 -21.58 -21.80
CA ALA A 264 25.04 -20.50 -21.56
C ALA A 264 24.38 -19.40 -20.72
N ALA A 265 25.12 -18.73 -19.83
CA ALA A 265 24.58 -17.62 -19.04
C ALA A 265 25.48 -16.39 -19.09
N THR A 266 24.91 -15.19 -19.03
CA THR A 266 25.65 -13.93 -18.99
C THR A 266 24.96 -12.91 -18.09
N SER A 267 25.69 -12.26 -17.19
CA SER A 267 25.13 -11.15 -16.41
C SER A 267 24.92 -9.93 -17.29
N PHE A 268 23.85 -9.14 -17.06
CA PHE A 268 23.49 -8.06 -18.00
C PHE A 268 23.25 -6.69 -17.37
N ASN A 269 23.04 -6.61 -16.05
CA ASN A 269 22.83 -5.35 -15.32
C ASN A 269 23.91 -5.11 -14.25
N THR A 270 25.07 -5.76 -14.37
CA THR A 270 26.20 -5.62 -13.46
C THR A 270 27.26 -4.69 -14.05
N LYS A 271 28.03 -4.01 -13.19
CA LYS A 271 29.16 -3.15 -13.64
C LYS A 271 30.21 -3.94 -14.44
N ASN A 272 30.49 -5.17 -14.01
CA ASN A 272 31.37 -6.10 -14.69
C ASN A 272 30.53 -7.26 -15.23
N ILE A 273 30.53 -7.45 -16.54
CA ILE A 273 29.79 -8.54 -17.20
C ILE A 273 30.52 -9.86 -16.92
N ILE A 274 29.77 -10.85 -16.41
CA ILE A 274 30.24 -12.21 -16.11
C ILE A 274 29.64 -13.15 -17.15
N GLN A 275 30.50 -13.82 -17.93
CA GLN A 275 30.10 -14.85 -18.87
C GLN A 275 30.35 -16.23 -18.27
N VAL A 276 29.31 -17.06 -18.25
CA VAL A 276 29.38 -18.45 -17.79
C VAL A 276 29.71 -19.34 -18.97
N LYS A 277 30.66 -20.25 -18.78
CA LYS A 277 31.10 -21.18 -19.83
C LYS A 277 29.92 -22.07 -20.26
N PRO A 278 29.66 -22.21 -21.58
CA PRO A 278 28.56 -23.06 -22.05
C PRO A 278 28.76 -24.54 -21.71
N ILE A 279 27.65 -25.25 -21.45
CA ILE A 279 27.61 -26.71 -21.29
C ILE A 279 26.63 -27.29 -22.29
N THR A 280 27.01 -28.41 -22.91
CA THR A 280 26.15 -29.16 -23.82
C THR A 280 25.90 -30.56 -23.28
N VAL A 281 24.64 -30.97 -23.22
CA VAL A 281 24.25 -32.32 -22.79
C VAL A 281 23.31 -32.96 -23.82
N PRO A 282 23.34 -34.30 -23.99
CA PRO A 282 22.36 -34.99 -24.82
C PRO A 282 20.99 -34.99 -24.15
N TYR A 283 19.93 -35.04 -24.97
CA TYR A 283 18.56 -35.23 -24.50
C TYR A 283 17.83 -36.35 -25.25
N GLN A 284 16.79 -36.86 -24.62
CA GLN A 284 15.85 -37.79 -25.21
C GLN A 284 14.41 -37.40 -24.86
N ILE A 285 13.55 -37.40 -25.87
CA ILE A 285 12.09 -37.27 -25.77
C ILE A 285 11.51 -38.64 -26.12
N ASN A 286 10.66 -39.15 -25.24
CA ASN A 286 9.91 -40.39 -25.44
C ASN A 286 8.41 -40.07 -25.39
N ASN A 287 7.66 -40.51 -26.40
CA ASN A 287 6.21 -40.27 -26.50
C ASN A 287 5.87 -38.77 -26.28
N GLY A 288 6.59 -37.88 -26.95
CA GLY A 288 6.37 -36.44 -26.87
C GLY A 288 6.89 -35.74 -25.62
N ASN A 289 7.49 -36.44 -24.64
CA ASN A 289 7.95 -35.82 -23.39
C ASN A 289 9.42 -36.16 -23.06
N GLY A 290 10.17 -35.18 -22.57
CA GLY A 290 11.54 -35.37 -22.08
C GLY A 290 11.86 -34.44 -20.91
N THR A 291 12.73 -34.87 -20.00
CA THR A 291 13.19 -34.07 -18.87
C THR A 291 14.72 -34.14 -18.73
N LEU A 292 15.32 -33.05 -18.28
CA LEU A 292 16.75 -32.97 -17.98
C LEU A 292 16.95 -32.23 -16.66
N GLU A 293 17.92 -32.67 -15.88
CA GLU A 293 18.50 -31.87 -14.79
C GLU A 293 19.98 -31.67 -15.07
N ILE A 294 20.40 -30.41 -15.18
CA ILE A 294 21.75 -30.03 -15.55
C ILE A 294 22.31 -29.12 -14.48
N GLU A 295 23.46 -29.48 -13.92
CA GLU A 295 24.20 -28.58 -13.03
C GLU A 295 25.04 -27.62 -13.88
N LEU A 296 24.73 -26.33 -13.84
CA LEU A 296 25.51 -25.29 -14.52
C LEU A 296 26.50 -24.65 -13.53
N PRO A 297 27.82 -24.92 -13.63
CA PRO A 297 28.83 -24.24 -12.82
C PRO A 297 28.90 -22.76 -13.24
N MET A 298 28.73 -21.85 -12.28
CA MET A 298 28.75 -20.41 -12.53
C MET A 298 30.18 -19.83 -12.56
N GLY A 299 31.19 -20.65 -12.21
CA GLY A 299 32.59 -20.27 -12.13
C GLY A 299 33.00 -19.68 -10.78
N ASP A 300 34.25 -19.23 -10.67
CA ASP A 300 34.82 -18.77 -9.39
C ASP A 300 34.30 -17.40 -8.95
N LYS A 301 33.93 -16.55 -9.91
CA LYS A 301 33.39 -15.20 -9.70
C LYS A 301 31.90 -15.19 -9.98
N ILE A 302 31.09 -14.97 -8.94
CA ILE A 302 29.65 -14.82 -9.04
C ILE A 302 29.23 -13.44 -8.53
N ALA A 303 28.25 -12.82 -9.18
CA ALA A 303 27.57 -11.63 -8.67
C ALA A 303 26.23 -12.08 -8.07
N ALA A 304 26.03 -11.84 -6.77
CA ALA A 304 24.80 -12.21 -6.09
C ALA A 304 23.71 -11.14 -6.26
N TRP A 305 22.45 -11.54 -6.14
CA TRP A 305 21.29 -10.63 -6.17
C TRP A 305 20.82 -10.33 -4.73
N ASP A 306 20.65 -9.05 -4.39
CA ASP A 306 19.94 -8.57 -3.20
C ASP A 306 19.39 -7.13 -3.39
N GLU A 307 18.88 -6.50 -2.32
CA GLU A 307 18.32 -5.14 -2.35
C GLU A 307 19.34 -4.01 -2.67
N PHE A 308 20.64 -4.25 -2.48
CA PHE A 308 21.70 -3.27 -2.70
C PHE A 308 22.40 -3.52 -4.04
N ASP A 309 22.64 -4.80 -4.35
CA ASP A 309 23.30 -5.28 -5.57
C ASP A 309 22.36 -6.24 -6.32
N PRO A 310 21.44 -5.73 -7.18
CA PRO A 310 20.44 -6.56 -7.86
C PRO A 310 21.01 -7.25 -9.11
N ALA A 311 22.12 -8.00 -8.99
CA ALA A 311 22.77 -8.63 -10.14
C ALA A 311 21.94 -9.76 -10.77
N LEU A 312 21.72 -9.71 -12.08
CA LEU A 312 20.92 -10.67 -12.84
C LEU A 312 21.71 -11.30 -13.98
N TYR A 313 21.40 -12.55 -14.25
CA TYR A 313 21.91 -13.36 -15.35
C TYR A 313 20.80 -13.68 -16.34
N ARG A 314 21.20 -13.80 -17.61
CA ARG A 314 20.36 -14.34 -18.68
C ARG A 314 20.92 -15.68 -19.11
N LEU A 315 20.19 -16.75 -18.81
CA LEU A 315 20.44 -18.08 -19.35
C LEU A 315 19.86 -18.15 -20.77
N THR A 316 20.67 -18.52 -21.75
CA THR A 316 20.24 -18.92 -23.09
C THR A 316 20.34 -20.44 -23.18
N ALA A 317 19.20 -21.10 -23.38
CA ALA A 317 19.11 -22.53 -23.62
C ALA A 317 18.82 -22.76 -25.11
N THR A 318 19.67 -23.54 -25.76
CA THR A 318 19.56 -23.88 -27.18
C THR A 318 19.33 -25.38 -27.31
N LEU A 319 18.23 -25.78 -27.90
CA LEU A 319 17.94 -27.17 -28.26
C LEU A 319 18.29 -27.37 -29.73
N LEU A 320 19.01 -28.46 -30.03
CA LEU A 320 19.35 -28.87 -31.39
C LEU A 320 19.07 -30.36 -31.55
N THR A 321 18.14 -30.71 -32.42
CA THR A 321 17.84 -32.11 -32.76
C THR A 321 18.91 -32.70 -33.67
N LYS A 322 18.99 -34.04 -33.77
CA LYS A 322 19.89 -34.70 -34.74
C LYS A 322 19.59 -34.37 -36.21
N ASP A 323 18.32 -34.13 -36.54
CA ASP A 323 17.87 -33.71 -37.89
C ASP A 323 18.02 -32.19 -38.12
N GLY A 324 18.68 -31.46 -37.20
CA GLY A 324 19.08 -30.07 -37.39
C GLY A 324 18.03 -29.01 -37.04
N LYS A 325 16.88 -29.40 -36.47
CA LYS A 325 15.86 -28.46 -35.96
C LYS A 325 16.36 -27.81 -34.67
N LYS A 326 16.08 -26.52 -34.51
CA LYS A 326 16.55 -25.70 -33.38
C LYS A 326 15.37 -25.05 -32.65
N ASP A 327 15.45 -25.02 -31.32
CA ASP A 327 14.69 -24.10 -30.47
C ASP A 327 15.65 -23.31 -29.57
N GLU A 328 15.27 -22.09 -29.17
CA GLU A 328 16.07 -21.26 -28.28
C GLU A 328 15.16 -20.51 -27.30
N LYS A 329 15.48 -20.59 -26.00
CA LYS A 329 14.73 -19.92 -24.94
C LYS A 329 15.70 -19.16 -24.03
N GLN A 330 15.36 -17.90 -23.73
CA GLN A 330 16.08 -17.09 -22.76
C GLN A 330 15.29 -17.00 -21.47
N VAL A 331 15.99 -17.17 -20.34
CA VAL A 331 15.42 -17.13 -19.00
C VAL A 331 16.30 -16.24 -18.11
N GLN A 332 15.70 -15.28 -17.42
CA GLN A 332 16.38 -14.46 -16.43
C GLN A 332 16.39 -15.17 -15.07
N PHE A 333 17.48 -15.01 -14.32
CA PHE A 333 17.57 -15.41 -12.90
C PHE A 333 18.61 -14.57 -12.15
N GLY A 334 18.54 -14.58 -10.82
CA GLY A 334 19.57 -14.02 -9.94
C GLY A 334 20.22 -15.09 -9.07
N MET A 335 21.52 -14.98 -8.82
CA MET A 335 22.20 -15.85 -7.86
C MET A 335 21.91 -15.36 -6.44
N ARG A 336 20.96 -16.00 -5.75
CA ARG A 336 20.61 -15.61 -4.37
C ARG A 336 20.24 -16.82 -3.52
N GLU A 337 20.26 -16.61 -2.21
CA GLU A 337 19.62 -17.51 -1.24
C GLU A 337 18.80 -16.68 -0.23
N PHE A 338 17.49 -16.90 -0.13
CA PHE A 338 16.62 -16.24 0.85
C PHE A 338 16.04 -17.26 1.82
N LYS A 339 16.35 -17.13 3.11
CA LYS A 339 16.05 -18.15 4.12
C LYS A 339 15.47 -17.55 5.40
N ALA A 340 14.75 -18.38 6.14
CA ALA A 340 14.46 -18.17 7.55
C ALA A 340 15.51 -18.92 8.38
N VAL A 341 16.21 -18.21 9.26
CA VAL A 341 17.15 -18.77 10.23
C VAL A 341 16.68 -18.32 11.60
N ASP A 342 16.20 -19.29 12.40
CA ASP A 342 15.50 -19.04 13.66
C ASP A 342 14.40 -17.98 13.49
N ARG A 343 14.59 -16.79 14.07
CA ARG A 343 13.63 -15.67 14.07
C ARG A 343 14.01 -14.55 13.09
N HIS A 344 14.92 -14.80 12.16
CA HIS A 344 15.43 -13.81 11.22
C HIS A 344 15.32 -14.27 9.78
N PHE A 345 15.14 -13.32 8.87
CA PHE A 345 15.38 -13.56 7.46
C PHE A 345 16.84 -13.34 7.13
N GLU A 346 17.37 -14.11 6.19
CA GLU A 346 18.69 -13.88 5.61
C GLU A 346 18.61 -13.84 4.09
N ILE A 347 19.37 -12.92 3.48
CA ILE A 347 19.69 -12.90 2.05
C ILE A 347 21.19 -13.17 1.90
N ASN A 348 21.56 -14.23 1.21
CA ASN A 348 22.96 -14.59 0.95
C ASN A 348 23.80 -14.72 2.26
N GLY A 349 23.18 -15.20 3.34
CA GLY A 349 23.80 -15.33 4.67
C GLY A 349 23.87 -14.03 5.50
N ARG A 350 23.22 -12.95 5.03
CA ARG A 350 23.16 -11.66 5.71
C ARG A 350 21.75 -11.40 6.26
N PRO A 351 21.59 -11.01 7.55
CA PRO A 351 20.28 -10.70 8.11
C PRO A 351 19.53 -9.58 7.38
N VAL A 352 18.22 -9.76 7.23
CA VAL A 352 17.30 -8.81 6.57
C VAL A 352 16.17 -8.42 7.52
N PHE A 353 15.86 -7.13 7.52
CA PHE A 353 14.62 -6.60 8.07
C PHE A 353 13.73 -6.12 6.92
N LEU A 354 12.53 -6.69 6.81
CA LEU A 354 11.59 -6.31 5.76
C LEU A 354 10.96 -4.96 6.10
N ARG A 355 11.26 -3.95 5.28
CA ARG A 355 10.65 -2.62 5.32
C ARG A 355 9.61 -2.60 4.21
N GLY A 356 8.41 -3.06 4.53
CA GLY A 356 7.42 -3.43 3.54
C GLY A 356 6.25 -2.48 3.41
N THR A 357 5.61 -2.49 2.24
CA THR A 357 4.25 -1.98 2.05
C THR A 357 3.38 -3.03 1.35
N VAL A 358 2.08 -2.81 1.35
CA VAL A 358 1.09 -3.63 0.65
C VAL A 358 0.62 -2.90 -0.61
N ASN A 359 0.46 -3.64 -1.70
CA ASN A 359 -0.21 -3.17 -2.91
C ASN A 359 -1.54 -3.91 -3.09
N ASN A 360 -2.62 -3.15 -3.29
CA ASN A 360 -3.99 -3.67 -3.40
C ASN A 360 -4.53 -3.59 -4.85
N CYS A 361 -3.66 -3.38 -5.83
CA CYS A 361 -4.03 -3.16 -7.23
C CYS A 361 -4.78 -1.85 -7.49
N GLU A 362 -4.29 -0.74 -6.94
CA GLU A 362 -4.86 0.59 -7.18
C GLU A 362 -4.35 1.21 -8.50
N PHE A 363 -5.15 1.16 -9.56
CA PHE A 363 -4.82 1.77 -10.86
C PHE A 363 -5.99 2.63 -11.42
N PRO A 364 -6.25 3.82 -10.85
CA PRO A 364 -7.45 4.60 -11.18
C PRO A 364 -7.59 5.01 -12.65
N LEU A 365 -6.48 5.18 -13.37
CA LEU A 365 -6.53 5.61 -14.78
C LEU A 365 -7.07 4.51 -15.70
N THR A 366 -6.72 3.26 -15.42
CA THR A 366 -6.97 2.12 -16.30
C THR A 366 -7.99 1.14 -15.75
N GLY A 367 -8.23 1.11 -14.44
CA GLY A 367 -9.09 0.09 -13.83
C GLY A 367 -8.55 -1.33 -13.98
N TYR A 368 -7.23 -1.49 -14.08
CA TYR A 368 -6.48 -2.75 -14.14
C TYR A 368 -4.99 -2.43 -14.01
N PRO A 369 -4.13 -3.38 -13.61
CA PRO A 369 -2.71 -3.13 -13.35
C PRO A 369 -1.95 -2.69 -14.59
N ALA A 370 -0.90 -1.90 -14.38
CA ALA A 370 0.03 -1.60 -15.45
C ALA A 370 0.68 -2.88 -15.97
N MET A 371 0.72 -3.04 -17.29
CA MET A 371 1.26 -4.23 -17.97
C MET A 371 2.70 -4.02 -18.47
N ASP A 372 3.32 -2.88 -18.13
CA ASP A 372 4.67 -2.52 -18.53
C ASP A 372 5.63 -2.42 -17.33
N VAL A 373 6.92 -2.70 -17.58
CA VAL A 373 7.95 -2.74 -16.55
C VAL A 373 8.22 -1.36 -15.96
N ALA A 374 8.12 -0.28 -16.75
CA ALA A 374 8.50 1.06 -16.33
C ALA A 374 7.55 1.62 -15.25
N SER A 375 6.25 1.33 -15.38
CA SER A 375 5.25 1.69 -14.37
C SER A 375 5.55 1.05 -13.01
N TRP A 376 5.91 -0.23 -12.98
CA TRP A 376 6.28 -0.93 -11.75
C TRP A 376 7.64 -0.49 -11.20
N GLU A 377 8.61 -0.23 -12.08
CA GLU A 377 9.91 0.30 -11.69
C GLU A 377 9.77 1.66 -10.99
N ARG A 378 8.89 2.54 -11.49
CA ARG A 378 8.54 3.81 -10.82
C ARG A 378 8.03 3.56 -9.40
N ILE A 379 7.06 2.66 -9.23
CA ILE A 379 6.48 2.32 -7.91
C ILE A 379 7.56 1.81 -6.94
N PHE A 380 8.41 0.87 -7.36
CA PHE A 380 9.47 0.34 -6.51
C PHE A 380 10.54 1.39 -6.20
N ARG A 381 10.89 2.27 -7.14
CA ARG A 381 11.82 3.37 -6.88
C ARG A 381 11.27 4.40 -5.88
N ILE A 382 9.98 4.74 -5.98
CA ILE A 382 9.30 5.58 -4.98
C ILE A 382 9.32 4.91 -3.61
N SER A 383 9.04 3.61 -3.55
CA SER A 383 9.11 2.83 -2.30
C SER A 383 10.53 2.83 -1.70
N LYS A 384 11.57 2.64 -2.53
CA LYS A 384 12.98 2.73 -2.08
C LYS A 384 13.37 4.14 -1.64
N ALA A 385 12.82 5.19 -2.26
CA ALA A 385 13.03 6.57 -1.83
C ALA A 385 12.47 6.82 -0.42
N HIS A 386 11.42 6.09 -0.02
CA HIS A 386 10.86 6.04 1.35
C HIS A 386 11.54 4.98 2.25
N GLY A 387 12.66 4.40 1.79
CA GLY A 387 13.48 3.43 2.52
C GLY A 387 12.91 2.01 2.62
N LEU A 388 11.86 1.69 1.85
CA LEU A 388 11.28 0.36 1.79
C LEU A 388 12.10 -0.58 0.88
N ASN A 389 11.97 -1.90 1.09
CA ASN A 389 12.61 -2.94 0.30
C ASN A 389 11.72 -4.15 -0.01
N HIS A 390 10.45 -4.13 0.43
CA HIS A 390 9.55 -5.27 0.34
C HIS A 390 8.13 -4.85 -0.10
N MET A 391 7.49 -5.64 -0.97
CA MET A 391 6.07 -5.48 -1.33
C MET A 391 5.32 -6.78 -1.13
N ARG A 392 4.20 -6.70 -0.42
CA ARG A 392 3.18 -7.75 -0.39
C ARG A 392 2.06 -7.39 -1.37
N PHE A 393 1.63 -8.34 -2.19
CA PHE A 393 0.43 -8.19 -3.03
C PHE A 393 -0.75 -8.86 -2.33
N HIS A 394 -1.68 -8.05 -1.85
CA HIS A 394 -2.74 -8.52 -0.96
C HIS A 394 -3.85 -9.24 -1.73
N SER A 395 -4.01 -10.55 -1.53
CA SER A 395 -4.99 -11.42 -2.22
C SER A 395 -4.95 -11.37 -3.76
N TRP A 396 -3.79 -11.09 -4.34
CA TRP A 396 -3.58 -11.10 -5.80
C TRP A 396 -2.12 -11.33 -6.21
N CYS A 397 -1.91 -11.66 -7.49
CA CYS A 397 -0.59 -11.80 -8.11
C CYS A 397 -0.43 -10.73 -9.21
N PRO A 398 0.67 -9.96 -9.20
CA PRO A 398 0.91 -8.92 -10.20
C PRO A 398 1.34 -9.51 -11.55
N PRO A 399 1.28 -8.74 -12.65
CA PRO A 399 1.78 -9.18 -13.95
C PRO A 399 3.30 -9.38 -13.94
N GLU A 400 3.82 -10.11 -14.94
CA GLU A 400 5.26 -10.40 -15.09
C GLU A 400 6.13 -9.13 -15.04
N ALA A 401 5.60 -8.04 -15.59
CA ALA A 401 6.22 -6.73 -15.57
C ALA A 401 6.67 -6.28 -14.16
N ALA A 402 5.89 -6.60 -13.12
CA ALA A 402 6.23 -6.27 -11.74
C ALA A 402 7.40 -7.12 -11.22
N PHE A 403 7.47 -8.41 -11.57
CA PHE A 403 8.60 -9.27 -11.19
C PHE A 403 9.89 -8.82 -11.86
N ILE A 404 9.84 -8.45 -13.14
CA ILE A 404 11.00 -7.89 -13.87
C ILE A 404 11.45 -6.59 -13.20
N ALA A 405 10.53 -5.68 -12.91
CA ALA A 405 10.86 -4.40 -12.26
C ALA A 405 11.44 -4.58 -10.85
N ALA A 406 10.91 -5.52 -10.07
CA ALA A 406 11.41 -5.83 -8.73
C ALA A 406 12.82 -6.46 -8.77
N ASP A 407 13.06 -7.36 -9.74
CA ASP A 407 14.39 -7.92 -10.01
C ASP A 407 15.41 -6.81 -10.33
N LEU A 408 15.05 -5.88 -11.23
CA LEU A 408 15.93 -4.79 -11.67
C LEU A 408 16.22 -3.78 -10.54
N THR A 409 15.26 -3.56 -9.64
CA THR A 409 15.38 -2.57 -8.58
C THR A 409 15.92 -3.14 -7.27
N GLY A 410 15.99 -4.46 -7.11
CA GLY A 410 16.35 -5.10 -5.85
C GLY A 410 15.25 -4.89 -4.81
N PHE A 411 14.05 -5.40 -5.09
CA PHE A 411 12.87 -5.33 -4.22
C PHE A 411 12.33 -6.74 -3.95
N TYR A 412 12.08 -7.09 -2.70
CA TYR A 412 11.57 -8.40 -2.31
C TYR A 412 10.05 -8.45 -2.47
N LEU A 413 9.54 -9.52 -3.08
CA LEU A 413 8.10 -9.69 -3.32
C LEU A 413 7.53 -10.86 -2.51
N GLN A 414 6.34 -10.63 -1.97
CA GLN A 414 5.40 -11.64 -1.47
C GLN A 414 4.08 -11.51 -2.27
N PRO A 415 3.98 -12.13 -3.46
CA PRO A 415 2.69 -12.31 -4.10
C PRO A 415 1.84 -13.34 -3.34
N GLU A 416 0.53 -13.18 -3.41
CA GLU A 416 -0.43 -14.10 -2.81
C GLU A 416 -1.26 -14.78 -3.89
N GLY A 417 -1.82 -15.95 -3.57
CA GLY A 417 -2.92 -16.48 -4.37
C GLY A 417 -4.12 -15.52 -4.36
N PRO A 418 -5.09 -15.70 -5.28
CA PRO A 418 -6.06 -14.66 -5.62
C PRO A 418 -7.21 -14.49 -4.62
N SER A 419 -7.09 -15.02 -3.40
CA SER A 419 -8.22 -15.21 -2.48
C SER A 419 -8.12 -14.42 -1.18
N TRP A 420 -9.25 -13.85 -0.78
CA TRP A 420 -9.55 -13.29 0.52
C TRP A 420 -10.79 -13.98 1.08
N ALA A 421 -10.59 -15.16 1.67
CA ALA A 421 -11.69 -16.09 1.89
C ALA A 421 -12.72 -15.64 2.94
N ASN A 422 -12.35 -14.77 3.89
CA ASN A 422 -13.27 -14.25 4.91
C ASN A 422 -14.44 -13.43 4.31
N HIS A 423 -14.32 -12.99 3.05
CA HIS A 423 -15.30 -12.17 2.36
C HIS A 423 -16.07 -12.97 1.29
N GLY A 424 -16.95 -13.86 1.74
CA GLY A 424 -17.87 -14.59 0.86
C GLY A 424 -17.38 -15.96 0.37
N SER A 425 -16.22 -16.44 0.82
CA SER A 425 -15.71 -17.78 0.49
C SER A 425 -15.38 -18.60 1.75
N SER A 426 -14.74 -19.76 1.57
CA SER A 426 -14.12 -20.56 2.63
C SER A 426 -13.17 -21.61 2.03
N ILE A 427 -12.09 -21.93 2.75
CA ILE A 427 -11.09 -22.90 2.36
C ILE A 427 -11.07 -24.11 3.31
N GLY A 428 -10.61 -25.25 2.80
CA GLY A 428 -10.58 -26.54 3.51
C GLY A 428 -11.93 -27.25 3.58
N ASP A 429 -12.95 -26.74 2.91
CA ASP A 429 -14.31 -27.29 2.93
C ASP A 429 -14.56 -28.29 1.77
N GLY A 430 -13.56 -28.58 0.94
CA GLY A 430 -13.68 -29.46 -0.23
C GLY A 430 -14.36 -28.78 -1.43
N LYS A 431 -14.47 -27.46 -1.41
CA LYS A 431 -15.04 -26.65 -2.50
C LYS A 431 -14.04 -26.51 -3.65
N PRO A 432 -14.47 -26.21 -4.89
CA PRO A 432 -13.56 -26.05 -6.03
C PRO A 432 -12.41 -25.06 -5.81
N ILE A 433 -12.62 -24.02 -5.00
CA ILE A 433 -11.59 -23.05 -4.63
C ILE A 433 -10.35 -23.71 -3.97
N ASP A 434 -10.54 -24.80 -3.21
CA ASP A 434 -9.45 -25.48 -2.51
C ASP A 434 -8.40 -26.01 -3.48
N GLN A 435 -8.83 -26.65 -4.58
CA GLN A 435 -7.93 -27.12 -5.63
C GLN A 435 -7.42 -25.95 -6.48
N PHE A 436 -8.29 -24.97 -6.78
CA PHE A 436 -7.93 -23.81 -7.58
C PHE A 436 -6.76 -23.01 -6.97
N ILE A 437 -6.67 -22.87 -5.65
CA ILE A 437 -5.52 -22.23 -5.00
C ILE A 437 -4.20 -22.98 -5.26
N TYR A 438 -4.20 -24.31 -5.25
CA TYR A 438 -3.01 -25.08 -5.64
C TYR A 438 -2.69 -24.87 -7.12
N ASP A 439 -3.70 -24.87 -7.98
CA ASP A 439 -3.51 -24.68 -9.43
C ASP A 439 -2.92 -23.30 -9.74
N GLU A 440 -3.45 -22.24 -9.14
CA GLU A 440 -2.97 -20.87 -9.31
C GLU A 440 -1.54 -20.71 -8.78
N THR A 441 -1.24 -21.21 -7.58
CA THR A 441 0.12 -21.12 -7.02
C THR A 441 1.12 -21.98 -7.80
N ASN A 442 0.68 -23.08 -8.42
CA ASN A 442 1.47 -23.84 -9.39
C ASN A 442 1.75 -23.05 -10.67
N ARG A 443 0.75 -22.33 -11.20
CA ARG A 443 0.95 -21.43 -12.34
C ARG A 443 1.92 -20.29 -12.03
N MET A 444 1.80 -19.68 -10.85
CA MET A 444 2.70 -18.62 -10.37
C MET A 444 4.14 -19.11 -10.31
N THR A 445 4.40 -20.26 -9.68
CA THR A 445 5.78 -20.78 -9.54
C THR A 445 6.35 -21.30 -10.86
N LYS A 446 5.54 -21.86 -11.76
CA LYS A 446 5.98 -22.22 -13.11
C LYS A 446 6.39 -20.97 -13.91
N SER A 447 5.56 -19.93 -13.89
CA SER A 447 5.75 -18.75 -14.75
C SER A 447 6.77 -17.77 -14.19
N TYR A 448 6.79 -17.58 -12.87
CA TYR A 448 7.58 -16.53 -12.21
C TYR A 448 8.68 -17.07 -11.30
N GLY A 449 8.86 -18.39 -11.22
CA GLY A 449 9.74 -19.00 -10.23
C GLY A 449 11.22 -18.64 -10.36
N ASN A 450 11.67 -18.18 -11.52
CA ASN A 450 13.06 -17.80 -11.79
C ASN A 450 13.39 -16.34 -11.42
N TYR A 451 12.39 -15.50 -11.18
CA TYR A 451 12.61 -14.11 -10.77
C TYR A 451 13.17 -14.07 -9.35
N ALA A 452 14.31 -13.40 -9.18
CA ALA A 452 15.05 -13.37 -7.91
C ALA A 452 14.27 -12.68 -6.79
N SER A 453 13.45 -11.70 -7.17
CA SER A 453 12.54 -10.94 -6.31
C SER A 453 11.41 -11.75 -5.72
N PHE A 454 11.02 -12.90 -6.30
CA PHE A 454 9.99 -13.76 -5.75
C PHE A 454 10.52 -14.54 -4.54
N CYS A 455 10.47 -13.92 -3.37
CA CYS A 455 11.12 -14.40 -2.14
C CYS A 455 10.18 -15.17 -1.21
N MET A 456 8.89 -14.83 -1.24
CA MET A 456 7.89 -15.29 -0.28
C MET A 456 6.57 -15.57 -0.98
N MET A 457 5.76 -16.50 -0.48
CA MET A 457 4.42 -16.75 -1.02
C MET A 457 3.44 -17.15 0.08
N ALA A 458 2.18 -16.71 -0.06
CA ALA A 458 1.07 -17.18 0.75
C ALA A 458 -0.12 -17.60 -0.12
N TYR A 459 -1.07 -18.35 0.45
CA TYR A 459 -2.28 -18.76 -0.27
C TYR A 459 -3.15 -17.57 -0.71
N GLY A 460 -3.09 -16.46 0.05
CA GLY A 460 -4.12 -15.41 0.10
C GLY A 460 -4.13 -14.66 1.45
N ASN A 461 -5.17 -13.86 1.67
CA ASN A 461 -5.37 -13.06 2.88
C ASN A 461 -6.47 -13.65 3.77
N GLU A 462 -6.35 -13.51 5.10
CA GLU A 462 -7.41 -13.72 6.10
C GLU A 462 -8.39 -14.86 5.77
N PRO A 463 -7.99 -16.11 6.02
CA PRO A 463 -8.78 -17.28 5.65
C PRO A 463 -10.06 -17.44 6.48
N ARG A 464 -10.93 -18.34 6.02
CA ARG A 464 -12.14 -18.80 6.74
C ARG A 464 -12.42 -20.25 6.37
N GLY A 465 -13.10 -21.02 7.21
CA GLY A 465 -13.38 -22.45 7.00
C GLY A 465 -12.44 -23.35 7.79
N ARG A 466 -12.15 -24.56 7.30
CA ARG A 466 -11.19 -25.51 7.91
C ARG A 466 -9.72 -25.15 7.58
N GLN A 467 -9.38 -23.89 7.81
CA GLN A 467 -8.15 -23.24 7.36
C GLN A 467 -6.85 -23.80 7.94
N VAL A 468 -6.82 -24.22 9.22
CA VAL A 468 -5.57 -24.64 9.87
C VAL A 468 -5.01 -25.90 9.22
N GLU A 469 -5.84 -26.93 9.05
CA GLU A 469 -5.43 -28.19 8.41
C GLU A 469 -5.08 -27.97 6.94
N TYR A 470 -5.93 -27.28 6.20
CA TYR A 470 -5.74 -27.01 4.78
C TYR A 470 -4.43 -26.24 4.52
N LEU A 471 -4.18 -25.15 5.27
CA LEU A 471 -2.99 -24.32 5.06
C LEU A 471 -1.71 -24.97 5.60
N THR A 472 -1.80 -25.87 6.58
CA THR A 472 -0.67 -26.72 6.98
C THR A 472 -0.25 -27.63 5.83
N LYS A 473 -1.21 -28.27 5.15
CA LYS A 473 -0.95 -29.11 3.97
C LYS A 473 -0.39 -28.28 2.80
N PHE A 474 -0.94 -27.08 2.58
CA PHE A 474 -0.45 -26.15 1.56
C PHE A 474 1.02 -25.77 1.78
N ASN A 475 1.39 -25.42 3.02
CA ASN A 475 2.78 -25.11 3.36
C ASN A 475 3.69 -26.32 3.14
N ASN A 476 3.29 -27.50 3.61
CA ASN A 476 4.09 -28.72 3.44
C ASN A 476 4.30 -29.07 1.96
N TYR A 477 3.26 -28.93 1.13
CA TYR A 477 3.33 -29.12 -0.31
C TYR A 477 4.38 -28.22 -0.94
N TRP A 478 4.33 -26.93 -0.64
CA TRP A 478 5.22 -25.95 -1.25
C TRP A 478 6.67 -26.07 -0.83
N LYS A 479 6.92 -26.31 0.47
CA LYS A 479 8.27 -26.59 0.98
C LYS A 479 8.92 -27.79 0.31
N ALA A 480 8.15 -28.86 0.09
CA ALA A 480 8.65 -30.06 -0.58
C ALA A 480 8.90 -29.83 -2.07
N LYS A 481 8.08 -28.99 -2.71
CA LYS A 481 8.09 -28.79 -4.16
C LYS A 481 9.17 -27.83 -4.65
N ASP A 482 9.39 -26.72 -3.97
CA ASP A 482 10.28 -25.67 -4.44
C ASP A 482 10.95 -24.90 -3.29
N SER A 483 12.25 -25.08 -3.12
CA SER A 483 13.04 -24.51 -2.03
C SER A 483 13.57 -23.10 -2.29
N ARG A 484 13.19 -22.44 -3.39
CA ARG A 484 13.74 -21.12 -3.78
C ARG A 484 13.19 -19.96 -2.96
N ARG A 485 12.11 -20.15 -2.20
CA ARG A 485 11.35 -19.11 -1.50
C ARG A 485 10.77 -19.64 -0.20
N LEU A 486 10.31 -18.74 0.67
CA LEU A 486 9.66 -19.07 1.93
C LEU A 486 8.13 -19.06 1.81
N TYR A 487 7.48 -19.93 2.57
CA TYR A 487 6.03 -20.11 2.54
C TYR A 487 5.38 -19.82 3.89
N THR A 488 4.27 -19.09 3.84
CA THR A 488 3.38 -18.89 4.98
C THR A 488 1.96 -19.22 4.57
N GLY A 489 1.17 -19.75 5.51
CA GLY A 489 -0.17 -20.21 5.21
C GLY A 489 -1.06 -19.05 4.79
N ALA A 490 -0.99 -17.91 5.47
CA ALA A 490 -1.78 -16.70 5.18
C ALA A 490 -1.20 -15.46 5.88
N SER A 491 -1.55 -14.30 5.35
CA SER A 491 -1.41 -13.00 6.03
C SER A 491 -2.69 -12.71 6.82
N VAL A 492 -2.59 -12.43 8.14
CA VAL A 492 -3.78 -12.43 9.02
C VAL A 492 -3.77 -11.39 10.15
N GLY A 493 -4.97 -10.95 10.54
CA GLY A 493 -5.20 -10.23 11.79
C GLY A 493 -4.93 -11.08 13.06
N GLY A 494 -5.04 -10.44 14.23
CA GLY A 494 -4.67 -11.06 15.52
C GLY A 494 -5.64 -12.13 16.02
N SER A 495 -6.85 -12.21 15.46
CA SER A 495 -7.92 -13.15 15.86
C SER A 495 -7.86 -14.50 15.15
N TRP A 496 -7.05 -14.66 14.10
CA TRP A 496 -6.96 -15.93 13.37
C TRP A 496 -6.12 -16.95 14.13
N PRO A 497 -6.41 -18.26 14.04
CA PRO A 497 -5.54 -19.28 14.60
C PRO A 497 -4.15 -19.23 13.95
N VAL A 498 -3.12 -19.63 14.70
CA VAL A 498 -1.76 -19.77 14.16
C VAL A 498 -1.71 -21.05 13.33
N ILE A 499 -1.17 -20.94 12.11
CA ILE A 499 -1.01 -22.08 11.20
C ILE A 499 0.34 -22.75 11.51
N PRO A 500 0.36 -24.06 11.84
CA PRO A 500 1.59 -24.82 12.00
C PRO A 500 2.46 -24.79 10.74
N ASN A 501 3.76 -25.00 10.90
CA ASN A 501 4.73 -25.09 9.80
C ASN A 501 4.81 -23.84 8.90
N ASN A 502 4.32 -22.68 9.32
CA ASN A 502 4.70 -21.43 8.66
C ASN A 502 6.23 -21.25 8.75
N GLU A 503 6.91 -20.89 7.64
CA GLU A 503 8.35 -20.54 7.68
C GLU A 503 8.59 -19.13 8.19
N PHE A 504 7.54 -18.31 8.21
CA PHE A 504 7.50 -16.98 8.79
C PHE A 504 6.05 -16.59 9.09
N MET A 505 5.86 -15.65 10.00
CA MET A 505 4.55 -15.10 10.35
C MET A 505 4.34 -13.76 9.66
N VAL A 506 3.19 -13.59 9.03
CA VAL A 506 2.64 -12.27 8.66
C VAL A 506 1.37 -12.08 9.48
N ARG A 507 1.49 -11.38 10.60
CA ARG A 507 0.42 -11.35 11.60
C ARG A 507 0.28 -10.00 12.29
N ALA A 508 -0.95 -9.61 12.62
CA ALA A 508 -1.20 -8.46 13.49
C ALA A 508 -0.95 -8.80 14.99
N GLY A 509 -1.12 -7.81 15.86
CA GLY A 509 -0.98 -7.93 17.32
C GLY A 509 0.34 -7.37 17.87
N ALA A 510 1.39 -7.33 17.05
CA ALA A 510 2.65 -6.65 17.35
C ALA A 510 2.82 -5.40 16.45
N ARG A 511 1.75 -4.59 16.41
CA ARG A 511 1.61 -3.32 15.68
C ARG A 511 0.75 -2.35 16.50
N GLY A 512 0.77 -1.08 16.16
CA GLY A 512 -0.01 0.01 16.76
C GLY A 512 0.70 0.73 17.91
N LEU A 513 0.13 1.85 18.31
CA LEU A 513 0.65 2.76 19.34
C LEU A 513 -0.26 2.73 20.58
N ASP A 514 0.30 2.56 21.78
CA ASP A 514 -0.44 2.58 23.05
C ASP A 514 -0.56 4.02 23.59
N TRP A 515 -1.06 4.94 22.76
CA TRP A 515 -1.26 6.35 23.14
C TRP A 515 -2.53 6.58 23.97
N GLY A 516 -3.13 5.51 24.50
CA GLY A 516 -3.99 5.59 25.67
C GLY A 516 -3.22 5.96 26.95
N ARG A 517 -1.89 5.84 26.91
CA ARG A 517 -0.91 6.24 27.92
C ARG A 517 0.03 7.31 27.34
N VAL A 518 0.83 7.92 28.22
CA VAL A 518 1.81 8.96 27.83
C VAL A 518 2.72 8.42 26.72
N PRO A 519 2.87 9.13 25.59
CA PRO A 519 3.75 8.72 24.50
C PRO A 519 5.21 8.61 24.96
N GLU A 520 5.86 7.54 24.56
CA GLU A 520 7.21 7.14 24.98
C GLU A 520 7.89 6.34 23.86
N SER A 521 9.19 6.08 23.99
CA SER A 521 9.95 5.29 23.01
C SER A 521 10.77 4.14 23.61
N ILE A 522 10.51 3.76 24.86
CA ILE A 522 11.16 2.65 25.57
C ILE A 522 10.49 1.30 25.25
N SER A 523 9.16 1.26 25.09
CA SER A 523 8.45 0.00 24.90
C SER A 523 8.74 -0.63 23.54
N THR A 524 8.70 -1.97 23.50
CA THR A 524 8.91 -2.78 22.30
C THR A 524 7.72 -3.72 22.07
N TYR A 525 7.74 -4.48 20.97
CA TYR A 525 6.77 -5.56 20.74
C TYR A 525 7.28 -6.95 21.14
N ALA A 526 8.40 -7.04 21.88
CA ALA A 526 9.10 -8.31 22.11
C ALA A 526 8.20 -9.37 22.77
N LYS A 527 7.39 -8.95 23.75
CA LYS A 527 6.44 -9.82 24.46
C LYS A 527 5.35 -10.37 23.54
N GLN A 528 4.87 -9.56 22.61
CA GLN A 528 3.80 -9.95 21.68
C GLN A 528 4.24 -10.99 20.65
N ILE A 529 5.55 -11.20 20.49
CA ILE A 529 6.10 -12.11 19.48
C ILE A 529 6.92 -13.27 20.07
N GLU A 530 7.10 -13.35 21.39
CA GLU A 530 8.00 -14.32 22.03
C GLU A 530 7.61 -15.79 21.80
N GLN A 531 6.32 -16.04 21.59
CA GLN A 531 5.77 -17.35 21.27
C GLN A 531 6.19 -17.85 19.88
N PHE A 532 6.57 -16.97 18.96
CA PHE A 532 6.95 -17.36 17.60
C PHE A 532 8.44 -17.71 17.52
N LYS A 533 8.74 -18.84 16.87
CA LYS A 533 10.11 -19.35 16.67
C LYS A 533 10.61 -19.20 15.22
N VAL A 534 9.81 -18.53 14.40
CA VAL A 534 10.11 -18.19 13.01
C VAL A 534 10.10 -16.66 12.86
N PRO A 535 10.61 -16.09 11.77
CA PRO A 535 10.58 -14.65 11.54
C PRO A 535 9.17 -14.08 11.68
N PHE A 536 9.06 -12.90 12.28
CA PHE A 536 7.79 -12.22 12.49
C PHE A 536 7.74 -10.92 11.70
N VAL A 537 6.70 -10.78 10.88
CA VAL A 537 6.40 -9.59 10.10
C VAL A 537 5.04 -9.05 10.54
N ALA A 538 4.95 -7.77 10.92
CA ALA A 538 3.65 -7.18 11.15
C ALA A 538 2.85 -7.13 9.85
N HIS A 539 1.72 -7.83 9.87
CA HIS A 539 0.64 -7.62 8.91
C HIS A 539 0.15 -6.18 9.06
N GLU A 540 0.00 -5.45 7.95
CA GLU A 540 -0.77 -4.20 7.82
C GLU A 540 -0.54 -3.20 8.97
N MET A 541 0.73 -2.88 9.21
CA MET A 541 1.17 -1.87 10.17
C MET A 541 0.73 -0.46 9.73
N GLY A 542 0.46 0.42 10.69
CA GLY A 542 -0.10 1.75 10.41
C GLY A 542 -1.62 1.75 10.32
N GLN A 543 -2.16 2.38 9.27
CA GLN A 543 -3.61 2.62 9.02
C GLN A 543 -4.17 3.90 9.68
N TYR A 544 -3.33 4.93 9.80
CA TYR A 544 -3.70 6.24 10.32
C TYR A 544 -4.26 7.12 9.19
N CYS A 545 -5.48 7.63 9.32
CA CYS A 545 -6.08 8.43 8.26
C CYS A 545 -5.67 9.90 8.29
N VAL A 546 -5.72 10.53 7.11
CA VAL A 546 -5.63 11.99 6.93
C VAL A 546 -6.88 12.52 6.25
N PHE A 547 -7.08 13.84 6.33
CA PHE A 547 -8.20 14.49 5.64
C PHE A 547 -8.00 14.42 4.11
N PRO A 548 -9.06 14.27 3.30
CA PRO A 548 -8.91 14.07 1.85
C PRO A 548 -8.18 15.19 1.10
N ASN A 549 -7.35 14.81 0.13
CA ASN A 549 -6.70 15.74 -0.79
C ASN A 549 -7.59 16.05 -2.01
N PHE A 550 -8.43 17.08 -1.94
CA PHE A 550 -9.32 17.41 -3.07
C PHE A 550 -8.59 17.90 -4.34
N LYS A 551 -7.31 18.31 -4.24
CA LYS A 551 -6.51 18.62 -5.44
C LYS A 551 -6.25 17.37 -6.30
N GLU A 552 -6.42 16.17 -5.74
CA GLU A 552 -6.28 14.90 -6.42
C GLU A 552 -7.41 14.64 -7.44
N ILE A 553 -8.60 15.24 -7.26
CA ILE A 553 -9.77 15.03 -8.14
C ILE A 553 -9.41 15.18 -9.63
N LYS A 554 -8.59 16.18 -9.96
CA LYS A 554 -8.16 16.45 -11.35
C LYS A 554 -7.25 15.38 -11.97
N LYS A 555 -6.64 14.51 -11.15
CA LYS A 555 -5.79 13.40 -11.62
C LYS A 555 -6.59 12.23 -12.16
N TYR A 556 -7.87 12.10 -11.77
CA TYR A 556 -8.77 11.02 -12.20
C TYR A 556 -9.31 11.24 -13.63
N THR A 557 -8.39 11.35 -14.59
CA THR A 557 -8.69 11.60 -16.01
C THR A 557 -9.13 10.33 -16.75
N GLY A 558 -8.74 9.16 -16.26
CA GLY A 558 -9.02 7.86 -16.88
C GLY A 558 -10.40 7.27 -16.55
N ILE A 559 -10.49 5.95 -16.47
CA ILE A 559 -11.75 5.20 -16.37
C ILE A 559 -12.48 5.46 -15.05
N TYR A 560 -11.76 5.49 -13.93
CA TYR A 560 -12.35 5.74 -12.63
C TYR A 560 -12.35 7.23 -12.30
N LYS A 561 -13.46 7.69 -11.72
CA LYS A 561 -13.71 9.08 -11.30
C LYS A 561 -13.83 9.15 -9.78
N ALA A 562 -13.23 10.17 -9.18
CA ALA A 562 -13.29 10.40 -7.74
C ALA A 562 -14.58 11.09 -7.29
N LYS A 563 -15.74 10.51 -7.63
CA LYS A 563 -17.07 11.02 -7.23
C LYS A 563 -17.27 11.04 -5.71
N ASN A 564 -16.67 10.09 -5.00
CA ASN A 564 -16.52 10.11 -3.55
C ASN A 564 -15.82 11.40 -3.06
N PHE A 565 -14.70 11.81 -3.67
CA PHE A 565 -14.00 13.04 -3.28
C PHE A 565 -14.82 14.29 -3.62
N GLU A 566 -15.49 14.33 -4.78
CA GLU A 566 -16.43 15.40 -5.12
C GLU A 566 -17.53 15.51 -4.06
N MET A 567 -18.09 14.39 -3.61
CA MET A 567 -19.10 14.34 -2.55
C MET A 567 -18.56 14.90 -1.23
N PHE A 568 -17.39 14.45 -0.78
CA PHE A 568 -16.77 14.92 0.45
C PHE A 568 -16.42 16.41 0.40
N GLN A 569 -15.98 16.91 -0.76
CA GLN A 569 -15.67 18.33 -0.97
C GLN A 569 -16.93 19.20 -0.92
N GLU A 570 -18.00 18.77 -1.59
CA GLU A 570 -19.28 19.49 -1.58
C GLU A 570 -19.92 19.45 -0.19
N ASP A 571 -19.83 18.34 0.51
CA ASP A 571 -20.32 18.23 1.88
C ASP A 571 -19.54 19.08 2.88
N LEU A 572 -18.22 19.17 2.74
CA LEU A 572 -17.41 20.10 3.53
C LEU A 572 -17.82 21.56 3.28
N LYS A 573 -18.20 21.87 2.02
CA LYS A 573 -18.71 23.19 1.65
C LYS A 573 -20.09 23.46 2.23
N ASP A 574 -20.99 22.47 2.27
CA ASP A 574 -22.29 22.61 2.92
C ASP A 574 -22.16 22.89 4.43
N HIS A 575 -21.09 22.39 5.04
CA HIS A 575 -20.70 22.68 6.43
C HIS A 575 -19.77 23.91 6.56
N ASP A 576 -19.65 24.74 5.51
CA ASP A 576 -18.96 26.02 5.55
C ASP A 576 -17.48 25.94 5.98
N MET A 577 -16.79 24.90 5.51
CA MET A 577 -15.37 24.66 5.79
C MET A 577 -14.53 24.40 4.53
N ALA A 578 -15.05 24.73 3.34
CA ALA A 578 -14.36 24.49 2.07
C ALA A 578 -12.97 25.17 1.99
N ASP A 579 -12.80 26.34 2.60
CA ASP A 579 -11.53 27.08 2.64
C ASP A 579 -10.47 26.44 3.57
N GLN A 580 -10.86 25.44 4.38
CA GLN A 580 -9.99 24.78 5.35
C GLN A 580 -9.47 23.42 4.88
N SER A 581 -9.93 22.90 3.73
CA SER A 581 -9.63 21.52 3.33
C SER A 581 -8.12 21.23 3.21
N GLU A 582 -7.34 22.16 2.65
CA GLU A 582 -5.89 22.03 2.54
C GLU A 582 -5.21 22.09 3.91
N ALA A 583 -5.66 23.00 4.79
CA ALA A 583 -5.13 23.08 6.14
C ALA A 583 -5.43 21.80 6.95
N PHE A 584 -6.62 21.22 6.78
CA PHE A 584 -6.98 19.94 7.39
C PHE A 584 -6.11 18.78 6.88
N LEU A 585 -5.88 18.69 5.57
CA LEU A 585 -4.96 17.71 4.98
C LEU A 585 -3.56 17.86 5.60
N MET A 586 -3.01 19.07 5.62
CA MET A 586 -1.66 19.32 6.11
C MET A 586 -1.53 19.02 7.61
N ALA A 587 -2.50 19.45 8.42
CA ALA A 587 -2.45 19.26 9.86
C ALA A 587 -2.65 17.78 10.27
N SER A 588 -3.66 17.10 9.71
CA SER A 588 -3.86 15.67 9.94
C SER A 588 -2.70 14.82 9.39
N GLY A 589 -2.12 15.22 8.25
CA GLY A 589 -0.95 14.58 7.65
C GLY A 589 0.30 14.60 8.52
N LYS A 590 0.54 15.70 9.24
CA LYS A 590 1.65 15.76 10.21
C LYS A 590 1.45 14.79 11.37
N LEU A 591 0.22 14.63 11.88
CA LEU A 591 -0.09 13.62 12.89
C LEU A 591 0.09 12.19 12.34
N GLN A 592 -0.38 11.92 11.13
CA GLN A 592 -0.19 10.62 10.49
C GLN A 592 1.31 10.26 10.37
N ALA A 593 2.13 11.20 9.91
CA ALA A 593 3.58 11.02 9.83
C ALA A 593 4.21 10.76 11.20
N LEU A 594 3.76 11.46 12.25
CA LEU A 594 4.20 11.23 13.62
C LEU A 594 3.84 9.82 14.10
N CYS A 595 2.65 9.32 13.78
CA CYS A 595 2.25 7.95 14.10
C CYS A 595 3.13 6.91 13.38
N TYR A 596 3.32 7.05 12.06
CA TYR A 596 4.20 6.16 11.29
C TYR A 596 5.63 6.14 11.83
N LYS A 597 6.19 7.32 12.13
CA LYS A 597 7.52 7.44 12.73
C LYS A 597 7.64 6.64 14.03
N ASN A 598 6.73 6.87 14.98
CA ASN A 598 6.81 6.21 16.30
C ASN A 598 6.61 4.69 16.20
N GLU A 599 5.74 4.23 15.31
CA GLU A 599 5.46 2.80 15.13
C GLU A 599 6.61 2.07 14.44
N ILE A 600 7.15 2.65 13.34
CA ILE A 600 8.29 2.10 12.62
C ILE A 600 9.54 2.07 13.50
N GLU A 601 9.83 3.14 14.23
CA GLU A 601 10.97 3.17 15.14
C GLU A 601 10.81 2.13 16.27
N LYS A 602 9.59 1.90 16.76
CA LYS A 602 9.32 0.84 17.75
C LYS A 602 9.55 -0.56 17.17
N ALA A 603 9.15 -0.81 15.92
CA ALA A 603 9.47 -2.04 15.22
C ALA A 603 10.99 -2.22 15.07
N LEU A 604 11.70 -1.17 14.67
CA LEU A 604 13.16 -1.15 14.54
C LEU A 604 13.91 -1.23 15.87
N ARG A 605 13.29 -0.94 17.02
CA ARG A 605 13.87 -1.19 18.36
C ARG A 605 13.56 -2.59 18.89
N THR A 606 12.63 -3.32 18.28
CA THR A 606 12.15 -4.58 18.85
C THR A 606 13.09 -5.74 18.51
N PRO A 607 13.70 -6.42 19.50
CA PRO A 607 14.50 -7.61 19.25
C PRO A 607 13.66 -8.72 18.61
N ASN A 608 14.26 -9.48 17.68
CA ASN A 608 13.63 -10.60 16.97
C ASN A 608 12.39 -10.24 16.14
N TYR A 609 12.20 -8.96 15.86
CA TYR A 609 11.19 -8.46 14.93
C TYR A 609 11.82 -8.41 13.54
N SER A 610 11.22 -9.09 12.56
CA SER A 610 11.87 -9.34 11.26
C SER A 610 11.37 -8.42 10.15
N GLY A 611 10.34 -7.61 10.42
CA GLY A 611 9.87 -6.59 9.49
C GLY A 611 8.43 -6.16 9.69
N TYR A 612 7.97 -5.25 8.85
CA TYR A 612 6.59 -4.78 8.82
C TYR A 612 6.09 -4.67 7.38
N GLN A 613 4.77 -4.66 7.22
CA GLN A 613 4.09 -4.37 5.96
C GLN A 613 3.11 -3.24 6.20
N LEU A 614 3.40 -2.03 5.74
CA LEU A 614 2.50 -0.89 5.86
C LEU A 614 1.24 -1.15 5.04
N LEU A 615 0.07 -0.80 5.58
CA LEU A 615 -1.17 -0.71 4.81
C LEU A 615 -1.67 0.74 4.81
N SER A 616 -1.28 1.54 3.84
CA SER A 616 -0.26 1.30 2.80
C SER A 616 0.63 2.54 2.65
N LEU A 617 1.65 2.51 1.80
CA LEU A 617 2.43 3.73 1.52
C LEU A 617 1.59 4.73 0.70
N ASN A 618 0.82 4.22 -0.27
CA ASN A 618 -0.19 4.94 -1.03
C ASN A 618 -1.59 4.81 -0.40
N ASP A 619 -2.48 5.72 -0.75
CA ASP A 619 -3.89 5.64 -0.39
C ASP A 619 -4.59 4.47 -1.07
N TYR A 620 -5.62 4.00 -0.36
CA TYR A 620 -6.47 2.93 -0.80
C TYR A 620 -7.88 3.50 -1.09
N PRO A 621 -8.26 3.64 -2.37
CA PRO A 621 -9.50 4.30 -2.76
C PRO A 621 -10.77 3.50 -2.42
N GLY A 622 -10.62 2.21 -2.06
CA GLY A 622 -11.71 1.30 -1.70
C GLY A 622 -12.19 1.40 -0.26
N GLN A 623 -13.14 0.53 0.08
CA GLN A 623 -13.66 0.31 1.44
C GLN A 623 -14.00 1.61 2.20
N GLY A 624 -14.68 2.56 1.58
CA GLY A 624 -14.96 3.86 2.19
C GLY A 624 -13.83 4.88 2.06
N THR A 625 -12.99 4.75 1.02
CA THR A 625 -11.91 5.69 0.70
C THR A 625 -10.90 5.83 1.85
N ALA A 626 -10.10 4.79 2.10
CA ALA A 626 -9.13 4.78 3.18
C ALA A 626 -7.89 5.65 2.86
N MET A 627 -7.86 6.86 3.44
CA MET A 627 -6.78 7.84 3.28
C MET A 627 -5.60 7.54 4.21
N VAL A 628 -5.08 6.32 4.16
CA VAL A 628 -4.05 5.79 5.06
C VAL A 628 -2.63 6.00 4.58
N GLY A 629 -2.41 6.28 3.29
CA GLY A 629 -1.09 6.48 2.73
C GLY A 629 -0.49 7.84 3.05
N VAL A 630 0.84 7.94 3.03
CA VAL A 630 1.54 9.23 2.93
C VAL A 630 1.63 9.72 1.47
N LEU A 631 1.40 8.81 0.52
CA LEU A 631 1.24 9.06 -0.90
C LEU A 631 -0.22 8.91 -1.30
N ASP A 632 -0.64 9.61 -2.36
CA ASP A 632 -1.97 9.43 -2.94
C ASP A 632 -2.08 8.13 -3.76
N ALA A 633 -3.25 7.84 -4.35
CA ALA A 633 -3.48 6.63 -5.13
C ALA A 633 -2.62 6.54 -6.42
N PHE A 634 -1.95 7.63 -6.80
CA PHE A 634 -1.04 7.70 -7.95
C PHE A 634 0.43 7.61 -7.54
N TRP A 635 0.71 7.35 -6.25
CA TRP A 635 2.05 7.30 -5.64
C TRP A 635 2.75 8.66 -5.57
N ASP A 636 2.00 9.76 -5.63
CA ASP A 636 2.58 11.10 -5.48
C ASP A 636 2.49 11.59 -4.03
N GLU A 637 3.47 12.41 -3.62
CA GLU A 637 3.48 13.01 -2.28
C GLU A 637 2.30 13.96 -2.07
N LYS A 638 1.66 13.87 -0.90
CA LYS A 638 0.55 14.76 -0.51
C LYS A 638 0.98 16.12 0.05
N GLY A 639 2.29 16.30 0.28
CA GLY A 639 2.92 17.58 0.62
C GLY A 639 3.28 17.80 2.09
N TYR A 640 2.75 17.02 3.04
CA TYR A 640 3.06 17.19 4.48
C TYR A 640 4.29 16.42 4.96
N ILE A 641 4.77 15.43 4.20
CA ILE A 641 6.03 14.73 4.43
C ILE A 641 6.62 14.28 3.10
N THR A 642 7.91 14.53 2.91
CA THR A 642 8.66 14.10 1.73
C THR A 642 9.28 12.72 1.94
N ALA A 643 9.66 12.04 0.86
CA ALA A 643 10.39 10.78 0.90
C ALA A 643 11.67 10.88 1.74
N LYS A 644 12.40 12.01 1.60
CA LYS A 644 13.64 12.27 2.36
C LYS A 644 13.38 12.37 3.87
N GLU A 645 12.30 13.01 4.28
CA GLU A 645 11.91 13.11 5.69
C GLU A 645 11.44 11.75 6.22
N PHE A 646 10.62 11.01 5.46
CA PHE A 646 10.18 9.66 5.84
C PHE A 646 11.35 8.69 6.00
N LYS A 647 12.35 8.78 5.11
CA LYS A 647 13.57 7.98 5.13
C LYS A 647 14.48 8.25 6.35
N ARG A 648 14.19 9.27 7.17
CA ARG A 648 14.92 9.49 8.44
C ARG A 648 14.58 8.45 9.51
N PHE A 649 13.34 7.91 9.48
CA PHE A 649 12.89 6.89 10.43
C PHE A 649 12.57 5.53 9.77
N SER A 650 12.49 5.46 8.45
CA SER A 650 12.32 4.23 7.68
C SER A 650 13.47 4.08 6.69
N ASN A 651 14.52 3.33 7.04
CA ASN A 651 15.70 3.17 6.18
C ASN A 651 16.48 1.90 6.54
N SER A 652 17.52 1.59 5.75
CA SER A 652 18.49 0.55 6.08
C SER A 652 19.26 0.87 7.36
N THR A 653 19.52 2.14 7.68
CA THR A 653 20.16 2.55 8.94
C THR A 653 19.39 3.68 9.57
N VAL A 654 18.99 3.51 10.83
CA VAL A 654 18.15 4.48 11.56
C VAL A 654 18.72 4.70 12.97
N PRO A 655 19.16 5.93 13.31
CA PRO A 655 19.35 6.34 14.69
C PRO A 655 18.02 6.32 15.44
N LEU A 656 18.03 5.79 16.65
CA LEU A 656 16.85 5.58 17.50
C LEU A 656 17.11 6.16 18.89
N ILE A 657 16.02 6.53 19.59
CA ILE A 657 16.08 6.94 20.99
C ILE A 657 15.17 6.12 21.89
N GLU A 658 15.53 6.03 23.16
CA GLU A 658 14.65 5.64 24.26
C GLU A 658 14.44 6.84 25.20
N VAL A 659 13.20 7.29 25.31
CA VAL A 659 12.76 8.33 26.25
C VAL A 659 11.42 7.94 26.90
N PRO A 660 11.21 8.25 28.20
CA PRO A 660 9.97 7.92 28.89
C PRO A 660 8.81 8.86 28.53
N LYS A 661 9.10 10.02 27.93
CA LYS A 661 8.14 11.02 27.51
C LYS A 661 8.78 12.06 26.59
N PHE A 662 7.95 12.88 25.96
CA PHE A 662 8.39 13.97 25.06
C PHE A 662 8.13 15.38 25.64
N VAL A 663 7.43 15.46 26.77
CA VAL A 663 7.10 16.71 27.46
C VAL A 663 7.73 16.69 28.85
N TYR A 664 8.50 17.72 29.16
CA TYR A 664 9.28 17.84 30.39
C TYR A 664 9.01 19.17 31.09
N THR A 665 9.10 19.18 32.42
CA THR A 665 9.26 20.42 33.19
C THR A 665 10.74 20.78 33.35
N SER A 666 11.02 22.06 33.61
CA SER A 666 12.37 22.64 33.66
C SER A 666 13.30 22.06 34.73
N ASP A 667 12.78 21.29 35.68
CA ASP A 667 13.53 20.61 36.74
C ASP A 667 13.77 19.12 36.49
N GLU A 668 13.19 18.57 35.42
CA GLU A 668 13.32 17.16 35.10
C GLU A 668 14.62 16.86 34.35
N LYS A 669 15.21 15.70 34.64
CA LYS A 669 16.41 15.22 33.95
C LYS A 669 16.04 14.80 32.52
N PHE A 670 16.63 15.46 31.53
CA PHE A 670 16.54 15.06 30.14
C PHE A 670 17.74 14.17 29.76
N GLU A 671 17.48 12.87 29.58
CA GLU A 671 18.49 11.86 29.32
C GLU A 671 18.04 10.83 28.25
N PRO A 672 17.94 11.21 26.97
CA PRO A 672 17.64 10.26 25.90
C PRO A 672 18.80 9.26 25.74
N LYS A 673 18.47 7.96 25.66
CA LYS A 673 19.43 6.92 25.30
C LYS A 673 19.43 6.74 23.79
N ILE A 674 20.62 6.69 23.20
CA ILE A 674 20.83 6.58 21.75
C ILE A 674 21.17 5.14 21.37
N GLN A 675 20.52 4.66 20.31
CA GLN A 675 20.78 3.36 19.69
C GLN A 675 20.79 3.51 18.17
N VAL A 676 21.31 2.49 17.46
CA VAL A 676 21.24 2.41 16.00
C VAL A 676 20.72 1.04 15.59
N ALA A 677 19.74 1.02 14.68
CA ALA A 677 19.39 -0.15 13.88
C ALA A 677 20.09 -0.03 12.52
N HIS A 678 20.82 -1.07 12.12
CA HIS A 678 21.62 -1.07 10.89
C HIS A 678 21.42 -2.37 10.11
N TRP A 679 20.83 -2.28 8.93
CA TRP A 679 20.49 -3.38 8.02
C TRP A 679 21.13 -3.18 6.65
N GLY A 680 22.35 -2.64 6.62
CA GLY A 680 23.12 -2.41 5.40
C GLY A 680 23.71 -3.68 4.79
N SER A 681 24.46 -3.50 3.70
CA SER A 681 25.17 -4.60 3.01
C SER A 681 26.37 -5.14 3.81
N ALA A 682 26.94 -4.34 4.72
CA ALA A 682 28.03 -4.71 5.61
C ALA A 682 28.05 -3.82 6.85
N ALA A 683 28.73 -4.25 7.92
CA ALA A 683 28.90 -3.47 9.14
C ALA A 683 29.57 -2.10 8.87
N LEU A 684 29.10 -1.04 9.53
CA LEU A 684 29.72 0.29 9.44
C LEU A 684 30.90 0.38 10.41
N GLN A 685 32.10 0.61 9.89
CA GLN A 685 33.31 0.75 10.67
C GLN A 685 33.58 2.23 11.01
N ASN A 686 34.16 2.48 12.19
CA ASN A 686 34.56 3.82 12.64
C ASN A 686 33.41 4.85 12.65
N ALA A 687 32.18 4.41 12.88
CA ALA A 687 31.01 5.28 12.91
C ALA A 687 31.10 6.26 14.10
N ARG A 688 30.95 7.55 13.82
CA ARG A 688 30.83 8.61 14.85
C ARG A 688 29.41 9.14 14.82
N ILE A 689 28.83 9.32 16.01
CA ILE A 689 27.44 9.77 16.15
C ILE A 689 27.45 11.16 16.75
N THR A 690 26.82 12.12 16.09
CA THR A 690 26.65 13.49 16.57
C THR A 690 25.19 13.71 16.96
N CYS A 691 24.97 14.14 18.20
CA CYS A 691 23.67 14.54 18.73
C CYS A 691 23.63 16.07 18.91
N ARG A 692 22.57 16.72 18.44
CA ARG A 692 22.37 18.17 18.55
C ARG A 692 21.01 18.49 19.13
N LEU A 693 20.95 19.41 20.10
CA LEU A 693 19.69 20.08 20.45
C LEU A 693 19.62 21.40 19.69
N ILE A 694 18.52 21.59 18.97
CA ILE A 694 18.29 22.71 18.07
C ILE A 694 17.03 23.45 18.54
N ASP A 695 17.12 24.77 18.69
CA ASP A 695 15.96 25.59 19.05
C ASP A 695 15.07 25.93 17.84
N GLU A 696 13.93 26.56 18.09
CA GLU A 696 12.94 26.95 17.07
C GLU A 696 13.49 27.94 16.02
N LYS A 697 14.63 28.58 16.28
CA LYS A 697 15.33 29.46 15.33
C LYS A 697 16.38 28.71 14.50
N GLY A 698 16.49 27.40 14.67
CA GLY A 698 17.50 26.56 14.01
C GLY A 698 18.89 26.64 14.65
N LYS A 699 19.04 27.31 15.81
CA LYS A 699 20.34 27.42 16.48
C LYS A 699 20.61 26.15 17.28
N THR A 700 21.77 25.53 17.06
CA THR A 700 22.26 24.47 17.94
C THR A 700 22.61 25.04 19.31
N VAL A 701 21.89 24.60 20.34
CA VAL A 701 22.11 25.04 21.74
C VAL A 701 22.95 24.05 22.54
N PHE A 702 23.08 22.81 22.07
CA PHE A 702 23.90 21.78 22.68
C PHE A 702 24.36 20.76 21.63
N THR A 703 25.56 20.23 21.79
CA THR A 703 26.11 19.17 20.92
C THR A 703 26.83 18.14 21.77
N TYR A 704 26.62 16.87 21.45
CA TYR A 704 27.31 15.73 22.06
C TYR A 704 27.77 14.78 20.96
N LYS A 705 28.95 14.19 21.10
CA LYS A 705 29.51 13.26 20.12
C LYS A 705 29.91 11.95 20.77
N PHE A 706 29.57 10.84 20.13
CA PHE A 706 29.97 9.50 20.54
C PHE A 706 30.90 8.85 19.50
N GLY A 707 31.64 7.83 19.94
CA GLY A 707 32.41 6.94 19.07
C GLY A 707 33.90 7.28 18.97
N PRO A 708 34.64 6.57 18.11
CA PRO A 708 34.13 5.67 17.05
C PRO A 708 33.52 4.35 17.55
N PHE A 709 32.60 3.76 16.78
CA PHE A 709 32.05 2.42 16.98
C PHE A 709 32.11 1.58 15.70
N THR A 710 32.03 0.26 15.86
CA THR A 710 31.61 -0.65 14.79
C THR A 710 30.12 -0.94 14.97
N LEU A 711 29.31 -0.63 13.95
CA LEU A 711 27.88 -0.91 13.94
C LEU A 711 27.63 -2.20 13.13
N PRO A 712 27.39 -3.35 13.79
CA PRO A 712 27.11 -4.60 13.08
C PRO A 712 25.78 -4.53 12.33
N VAL A 713 25.59 -5.41 11.35
CA VAL A 713 24.28 -5.61 10.72
C VAL A 713 23.37 -6.28 11.74
N GLY A 714 22.29 -5.60 12.11
CA GLY A 714 21.32 -6.02 13.09
C GLY A 714 20.62 -4.84 13.77
N VAL A 715 20.06 -5.14 14.94
CA VAL A 715 19.20 -4.23 15.69
C VAL A 715 19.83 -3.87 17.03
N ASN A 716 19.39 -2.75 17.62
CA ASN A 716 19.69 -2.35 19.01
C ASN A 716 21.19 -2.25 19.34
N THR A 717 22.00 -1.67 18.45
CA THR A 717 23.39 -1.35 18.83
C THR A 717 23.36 -0.16 19.80
N PRO A 718 23.70 -0.35 21.09
CA PRO A 718 23.66 0.74 22.06
C PRO A 718 24.82 1.70 21.84
N ILE A 719 24.55 3.01 21.86
CA ILE A 719 25.58 4.05 21.68
C ILE A 719 25.93 4.72 23.01
N GLY A 720 24.91 5.14 23.78
CA GLY A 720 25.09 5.81 25.06
C GLY A 720 23.95 6.78 25.37
N SER A 721 24.04 7.50 26.49
CA SER A 721 23.02 8.50 26.89
C SER A 721 23.55 9.92 26.69
N VAL A 722 22.67 10.81 26.23
CA VAL A 722 22.95 12.26 26.20
C VAL A 722 22.35 12.86 27.47
N THR A 723 23.15 13.51 28.32
CA THR A 723 22.61 14.26 29.46
C THR A 723 22.61 15.75 29.14
N TYR A 724 21.45 16.39 29.22
CA TYR A 724 21.32 17.84 29.12
C TYR A 724 20.55 18.37 30.33
N SER A 725 21.12 19.36 30.99
CA SER A 725 20.42 20.09 32.06
C SER A 725 19.64 21.23 31.42
N SER A 726 18.32 21.14 31.52
CA SER A 726 17.36 22.16 31.10
C SER A 726 17.32 23.36 32.07
N ASN A 727 18.25 23.50 33.02
CA ASN A 727 18.15 24.48 34.08
C ASN A 727 18.92 25.80 33.79
N PRO A 728 18.28 26.99 33.87
CA PRO A 728 16.85 27.24 33.99
C PRO A 728 16.23 27.63 32.64
N ILE A 729 15.46 26.72 32.05
CA ILE A 729 14.38 27.05 31.10
C ILE A 729 13.28 27.73 31.93
N THR A 730 13.23 29.07 31.85
CA THR A 730 12.23 29.91 32.55
C THR A 730 11.02 30.25 31.68
N THR A 731 11.09 29.95 30.38
CA THR A 731 10.03 30.17 29.40
C THR A 731 9.77 28.89 28.63
N ALA A 732 8.50 28.62 28.33
CA ALA A 732 8.12 27.46 27.53
C ALA A 732 8.87 27.45 26.19
N ARG A 733 9.42 26.31 25.79
CA ARG A 733 10.11 26.20 24.51
C ARG A 733 10.10 24.79 23.92
N LYS A 734 10.23 24.73 22.59
CA LYS A 734 10.46 23.49 21.84
C LYS A 734 11.95 23.34 21.52
N LEU A 735 12.51 22.14 21.70
CA LEU A 735 13.85 21.77 21.26
C LEU A 735 13.78 20.49 20.42
N LYS A 736 14.48 20.49 19.28
CA LYS A 736 14.64 19.32 18.43
C LYS A 736 15.94 18.60 18.76
N LEU A 737 15.88 17.33 19.13
CA LEU A 737 17.05 16.45 19.18
C LEU A 737 17.27 15.84 17.81
N GLU A 738 18.39 16.16 17.18
CA GLU A 738 18.84 15.50 15.95
C GLU A 738 20.03 14.58 16.25
N VAL A 739 20.01 13.36 15.70
CA VAL A 739 21.07 12.37 15.83
C VAL A 739 21.51 11.93 14.44
N SER A 740 22.77 12.16 14.09
CA SER A 740 23.36 11.83 12.79
C SER A 740 24.55 10.90 12.91
N ILE A 741 24.77 10.05 11.91
CA ILE A 741 26.01 9.28 11.74
C ILE A 741 26.93 10.05 10.78
N ASP A 742 28.04 10.56 11.30
CA ASP A 742 28.96 11.44 10.57
C ASP A 742 29.47 10.77 9.27
N GLY A 743 29.51 11.55 8.18
CA GLY A 743 29.97 11.06 6.87
C GLY A 743 28.95 10.21 6.10
N THR A 744 27.72 10.08 6.59
CA THR A 744 26.64 9.34 5.92
C THR A 744 25.39 10.22 5.72
N GLU A 745 24.38 9.70 5.00
CA GLU A 745 23.06 10.33 4.91
C GLU A 745 22.15 10.01 6.11
N TYR A 746 22.58 9.14 7.04
CA TYR A 746 21.72 8.60 8.09
C TYR A 746 21.57 9.57 9.26
N VAL A 747 20.33 10.01 9.48
CA VAL A 747 19.97 11.00 10.50
C VAL A 747 18.50 10.82 10.88
N ASN A 748 18.19 11.07 12.15
CA ASN A 748 16.83 11.08 12.67
C ASN A 748 16.66 12.19 13.73
N ASP A 749 15.43 12.63 13.99
CA ASP A 749 15.14 13.72 14.93
C ASP A 749 13.80 13.59 15.66
N TRP A 750 13.71 14.22 16.82
CA TRP A 750 12.52 14.24 17.68
C TRP A 750 12.34 15.61 18.33
N ASP A 751 11.11 16.10 18.36
CA ASP A 751 10.75 17.33 19.05
C ASP A 751 10.44 17.04 20.53
N PHE A 752 10.89 17.93 21.41
CA PHE A 752 10.69 17.89 22.85
C PHE A 752 10.22 19.25 23.36
N TRP A 753 9.29 19.23 24.31
CA TRP A 753 8.74 20.43 24.93
C TRP A 753 9.20 20.55 26.37
N PHE A 754 9.71 21.74 26.71
CA PHE A 754 10.17 22.06 28.05
C PHE A 754 9.31 23.21 28.59
N PHE A 755 8.57 22.94 29.65
CA PHE A 755 7.71 23.92 30.32
C PHE A 755 8.29 24.32 31.69
N PRO A 756 8.14 25.58 32.14
CA PRO A 756 8.56 25.97 33.48
C PRO A 756 7.86 25.14 34.54
N LYS A 757 8.60 24.62 35.53
CA LYS A 757 8.00 23.89 36.66
C LYS A 757 6.93 24.70 37.39
N GLN A 758 7.18 25.99 37.55
CA GLN A 758 6.28 26.92 38.20
C GLN A 758 5.96 28.07 37.26
N LEU A 759 4.67 28.27 37.01
CA LEU A 759 4.17 29.39 36.24
C LEU A 759 3.84 30.56 37.18
N PRO A 760 4.08 31.82 36.75
CA PRO A 760 3.70 32.99 37.54
C PRO A 760 2.20 32.98 37.87
N LYS A 761 1.85 33.27 39.13
CA LYS A 761 0.46 33.42 39.56
C LYS A 761 0.03 34.87 39.41
N TYR A 762 -1.11 35.09 38.78
CA TYR A 762 -1.71 36.42 38.60
C TYR A 762 -3.11 36.46 39.20
N LYS A 763 -3.51 37.63 39.69
CA LYS A 763 -4.92 37.93 39.95
C LYS A 763 -5.61 38.12 38.59
N THR A 764 -6.52 37.24 38.24
CA THR A 764 -7.22 37.28 36.95
C THR A 764 -8.18 38.46 36.90
N SER A 765 -8.25 39.15 35.75
CA SER A 765 -9.27 40.19 35.47
C SER A 765 -10.56 39.63 34.86
N PHE A 766 -10.60 38.32 34.63
CA PHE A 766 -11.74 37.59 34.08
C PHE A 766 -12.32 36.64 35.14
N TYR A 767 -13.59 36.28 34.95
CA TYR A 767 -14.27 35.28 35.77
C TYR A 767 -14.01 33.87 35.23
N TYR A 768 -13.40 33.02 36.05
CA TYR A 768 -13.26 31.59 35.77
C TYR A 768 -14.49 30.87 36.32
N THR A 769 -15.12 30.06 35.48
CA THR A 769 -16.20 29.15 35.89
C THR A 769 -16.09 27.85 35.11
N GLU A 770 -16.74 26.82 35.64
CA GLU A 770 -16.87 25.54 34.95
C GLU A 770 -18.28 25.31 34.41
N GLN A 771 -19.20 26.25 34.58
CA GLN A 771 -20.56 26.17 34.07
C GLN A 771 -20.98 27.53 33.49
N LEU A 772 -21.81 27.52 32.46
CA LEU A 772 -22.40 28.76 31.94
C LEU A 772 -23.58 29.18 32.83
N ASP A 773 -23.25 29.65 34.04
CA ASP A 773 -24.19 30.02 35.09
C ASP A 773 -24.71 31.48 34.97
N ASP A 774 -25.64 31.86 35.85
CA ASP A 774 -26.23 33.20 35.89
C ASP A 774 -25.18 34.29 36.18
N GLN A 775 -24.13 33.94 36.93
CA GLN A 775 -23.02 34.86 37.21
C GLN A 775 -22.20 35.13 35.95
N ALA A 776 -21.87 34.10 35.16
CA ALA A 776 -21.21 34.22 33.87
C ALA A 776 -22.04 35.08 32.92
N LYS A 777 -23.36 34.84 32.85
CA LYS A 777 -24.28 35.65 32.04
C LYS A 777 -24.23 37.13 32.46
N LYS A 778 -24.38 37.41 33.76
CA LYS A 778 -24.34 38.78 34.29
C LYS A 778 -23.03 39.50 33.92
N ILE A 779 -21.89 38.84 34.09
CA ILE A 779 -20.57 39.41 33.79
C ILE A 779 -20.43 39.71 32.29
N LEU A 780 -20.91 38.81 31.42
CA LEU A 780 -20.92 39.04 29.96
C LEU A 780 -21.84 40.20 29.57
N ASP A 781 -23.02 40.31 30.17
CA ASP A 781 -23.96 41.42 29.90
C ASP A 781 -23.40 42.78 30.37
N GLU A 782 -22.59 42.79 31.43
CA GLU A 782 -21.89 43.96 31.96
C GLU A 782 -20.59 44.31 31.20
N GLY A 783 -20.19 43.52 30.21
CA GLY A 783 -19.00 43.78 29.38
C GLY A 783 -17.71 43.14 29.88
N GLY A 784 -17.78 42.26 30.87
CA GLY A 784 -16.64 41.54 31.43
C GLY A 784 -16.16 40.36 30.58
N ASN A 785 -15.06 39.76 31.03
CA ASN A 785 -14.43 38.59 30.40
C ASN A 785 -14.74 37.32 31.22
N VAL A 786 -15.07 36.22 30.54
CA VAL A 786 -15.31 34.91 31.16
C VAL A 786 -14.42 33.85 30.53
N PHE A 787 -13.82 33.00 31.37
CA PHE A 787 -13.19 31.74 30.96
C PHE A 787 -14.07 30.60 31.45
N LEU A 788 -14.61 29.82 30.52
CA LEU A 788 -15.45 28.66 30.79
C LEU A 788 -14.66 27.36 30.53
N ASN A 789 -14.32 26.64 31.61
CA ASN A 789 -13.79 25.28 31.51
C ASN A 789 -14.94 24.28 31.44
N ALA A 790 -15.31 23.87 30.22
CA ALA A 790 -16.45 23.00 29.96
C ALA A 790 -16.10 21.50 29.87
N ALA A 791 -14.92 21.11 30.36
CA ALA A 791 -14.50 19.71 30.32
C ALA A 791 -15.50 18.78 31.02
N GLY A 792 -15.94 17.73 30.30
CA GLY A 792 -16.92 16.76 30.79
C GLY A 792 -18.38 17.22 30.75
N LYS A 793 -18.66 18.45 30.27
CA LYS A 793 -19.99 19.07 30.30
C LYS A 793 -20.60 19.33 28.91
N VAL A 794 -19.89 19.01 27.83
CA VAL A 794 -20.39 19.18 26.46
C VAL A 794 -21.47 18.14 26.15
N VAL A 795 -22.60 18.60 25.62
CA VAL A 795 -23.70 17.74 25.14
C VAL A 795 -23.71 17.69 23.61
N LYS A 796 -23.63 18.84 22.93
CA LYS A 796 -23.55 18.96 21.48
C LYS A 796 -22.13 18.65 20.99
N GLY A 797 -21.93 17.48 20.40
CA GLY A 797 -20.62 16.94 20.03
C GLY A 797 -20.15 15.78 20.91
N LYS A 798 -20.93 15.37 21.91
CA LYS A 798 -20.61 14.22 22.78
C LYS A 798 -20.46 12.89 22.01
N GLU A 799 -21.12 12.76 20.88
CA GLU A 799 -21.02 11.61 19.97
C GLU A 799 -19.70 11.55 19.18
N VAL A 800 -18.92 12.64 19.17
CA VAL A 800 -17.60 12.67 18.55
C VAL A 800 -16.57 12.18 19.58
N VAL A 801 -16.02 10.99 19.35
CA VAL A 801 -15.00 10.42 20.22
C VAL A 801 -13.63 10.84 19.70
N GLN A 802 -12.99 11.76 20.40
CA GLN A 802 -11.65 12.23 20.09
C GLN A 802 -10.59 11.44 20.86
N THR A 803 -9.54 11.03 20.16
CA THR A 803 -8.29 10.55 20.76
C THR A 803 -7.11 11.25 20.11
N PHE A 804 -5.92 11.12 20.69
CA PHE A 804 -4.72 11.64 20.02
C PHE A 804 -4.37 10.83 18.76
N LEU A 805 -4.72 9.53 18.71
CA LEU A 805 -4.65 8.77 17.47
C LEU A 805 -5.76 9.22 16.50
N PRO A 806 -5.45 9.35 15.20
CA PRO A 806 -6.46 9.66 14.20
C PRO A 806 -7.34 8.43 13.91
N VAL A 807 -8.42 8.65 13.14
CA VAL A 807 -9.26 7.59 12.57
C VAL A 807 -8.40 6.43 12.04
N PHE A 808 -8.75 5.22 12.44
CA PHE A 808 -8.14 3.99 11.95
C PHE A 808 -8.85 3.52 10.67
N TRP A 809 -8.10 3.32 9.58
CA TRP A 809 -8.54 2.84 8.27
C TRP A 809 -9.57 3.72 7.55
N ASN A 810 -10.80 3.78 8.05
CA ASN A 810 -11.84 4.77 7.76
C ASN A 810 -13.07 4.45 8.64
N THR A 811 -13.91 5.45 8.85
CA THR A 811 -15.08 5.27 9.72
C THR A 811 -16.24 4.54 9.04
N SER A 812 -16.42 4.64 7.72
CA SER A 812 -17.53 3.99 6.99
C SER A 812 -17.46 2.45 7.07
N TRP A 813 -16.33 1.86 6.67
CA TRP A 813 -16.11 0.40 6.68
C TRP A 813 -16.24 -0.21 8.07
N PHE A 814 -15.81 0.54 9.09
CA PHE A 814 -15.87 0.13 10.48
C PHE A 814 -17.11 0.64 11.21
N LYS A 815 -18.19 1.00 10.50
CA LYS A 815 -19.49 1.33 11.11
C LYS A 815 -19.41 2.45 12.15
N MET A 816 -18.66 3.50 11.82
CA MET A 816 -18.32 4.64 12.67
C MET A 816 -17.71 4.24 14.02
N ARG A 817 -16.85 3.23 14.01
CA ARG A 817 -16.04 2.89 15.18
C ARG A 817 -15.08 4.06 15.52
N PRO A 818 -15.00 4.49 16.79
CA PRO A 818 -14.03 5.49 17.24
C PRO A 818 -12.56 5.13 16.97
N PRO A 819 -11.66 6.13 16.87
CA PRO A 819 -11.91 7.57 17.03
C PRO A 819 -12.56 8.21 15.79
N HIS A 820 -13.12 9.40 15.96
CA HIS A 820 -13.82 10.15 14.89
C HIS A 820 -13.02 11.34 14.34
N THR A 821 -11.90 11.68 14.95
CA THR A 821 -11.09 12.86 14.62
C THR A 821 -9.76 12.48 13.96
N LEU A 822 -9.18 13.40 13.20
CA LEU A 822 -7.93 13.22 12.43
C LEU A 822 -6.76 14.05 12.98
N GLY A 823 -6.95 14.74 14.11
CA GLY A 823 -6.00 15.66 14.71
C GLY A 823 -6.64 17.01 15.00
N ILE A 824 -5.82 18.04 15.20
CA ILE A 824 -6.27 19.42 15.38
C ILE A 824 -5.65 20.35 14.32
N LEU A 825 -6.34 21.44 14.02
CA LEU A 825 -5.85 22.62 13.33
C LEU A 825 -5.85 23.80 14.32
N CYS A 826 -4.76 24.57 14.35
CA CYS A 826 -4.71 25.86 15.03
C CYS A 826 -3.77 26.81 14.28
N ASP A 827 -3.84 28.12 14.57
CA ASP A 827 -2.87 29.09 14.05
C ASP A 827 -1.81 29.38 15.13
N PRO A 828 -0.55 28.95 14.97
CA PRO A 828 0.50 29.21 15.96
C PRO A 828 0.82 30.71 16.13
N LYS A 829 0.36 31.57 15.20
CA LYS A 829 0.48 33.03 15.32
C LYS A 829 -0.66 33.67 16.11
N ASN A 830 -1.70 32.90 16.46
CA ASN A 830 -2.80 33.42 17.26
C ASN A 830 -2.26 33.90 18.62
N PRO A 831 -2.55 35.15 19.05
CA PRO A 831 -2.07 35.68 20.33
C PRO A 831 -2.42 34.81 21.55
N ALA A 832 -3.49 34.01 21.47
CA ALA A 832 -3.91 33.05 22.48
C ALA A 832 -2.89 31.92 22.73
N LEU A 833 -2.06 31.59 21.73
CA LEU A 833 -1.07 30.52 21.76
C LEU A 833 0.37 31.03 21.91
N LYS A 834 0.56 32.35 22.11
CA LYS A 834 1.90 32.98 22.14
C LYS A 834 2.85 32.33 23.15
N ASP A 835 2.33 31.97 24.32
CA ASP A 835 3.14 31.41 25.41
C ASP A 835 3.04 29.87 25.45
N PHE A 836 2.55 29.24 24.38
CA PHE A 836 2.45 27.80 24.20
C PHE A 836 3.12 27.39 22.88
N PRO A 837 4.42 26.99 22.89
CA PRO A 837 5.16 26.60 21.70
C PRO A 837 4.44 25.47 20.94
N THR A 838 3.95 25.80 19.75
CA THR A 838 3.15 24.90 18.92
C THR A 838 3.32 25.24 17.45
N ASP A 839 2.96 24.27 16.61
CA ASP A 839 2.75 24.43 15.18
C ASP A 839 1.25 24.35 14.87
N TYR A 840 0.88 24.38 13.59
CA TYR A 840 -0.50 24.37 13.12
C TYR A 840 -1.24 23.03 13.28
N HIS A 841 -0.60 22.03 13.90
CA HIS A 841 -1.06 20.64 13.95
C HIS A 841 -0.82 19.97 15.31
N SER A 842 -1.38 18.78 15.50
CA SER A 842 -1.11 17.93 16.65
C SER A 842 0.37 17.50 16.72
N ASP A 843 0.96 17.57 17.91
CA ASP A 843 2.26 16.97 18.23
C ASP A 843 2.26 16.57 19.74
N MET A 844 3.35 16.01 20.27
CA MET A 844 3.33 15.30 21.55
C MET A 844 2.90 16.15 22.77
N GLN A 845 3.09 17.47 22.74
CA GLN A 845 2.61 18.39 23.77
C GLN A 845 1.09 18.52 23.82
N TRP A 846 0.40 18.24 22.71
CA TRP A 846 -1.06 18.25 22.64
C TRP A 846 -1.69 16.96 23.20
N TRP A 847 -0.91 15.89 23.39
CA TRP A 847 -1.45 14.57 23.75
C TRP A 847 -2.38 14.62 24.96
N GLU A 848 -1.95 15.19 26.09
CA GLU A 848 -2.77 15.21 27.31
C GLU A 848 -3.98 16.16 27.22
N ILE A 849 -3.94 17.14 26.31
CA ILE A 849 -4.99 18.15 26.10
C ILE A 849 -6.10 17.60 25.20
N VAL A 850 -5.72 16.84 24.17
CA VAL A 850 -6.60 16.34 23.11
C VAL A 850 -7.11 14.93 23.42
N ASN A 851 -6.28 14.06 23.99
CA ASN A 851 -6.61 12.65 24.16
C ASN A 851 -7.81 12.46 25.10
N LYS A 852 -8.91 11.91 24.57
CA LYS A 852 -10.17 11.69 25.29
C LYS A 852 -10.86 12.97 25.79
N ALA A 853 -10.48 14.14 25.26
CA ALA A 853 -11.23 15.36 25.51
C ALA A 853 -12.58 15.32 24.77
N GLN A 854 -13.60 15.93 25.36
CA GLN A 854 -14.84 16.21 24.63
C GLN A 854 -14.60 17.31 23.61
N VAL A 855 -15.38 17.31 22.54
CA VAL A 855 -15.36 18.35 21.51
C VAL A 855 -16.74 19.00 21.40
N MET A 856 -16.76 20.29 21.10
CA MET A 856 -17.99 21.03 20.85
C MET A 856 -18.32 20.96 19.36
N ASN A 857 -19.57 20.67 19.01
CA ASN A 857 -20.07 20.80 17.64
C ASN A 857 -20.75 22.17 17.46
N LEU A 858 -20.28 22.93 16.47
CA LEU A 858 -20.60 24.33 16.21
C LEU A 858 -21.62 24.50 15.07
N GLU A 859 -22.48 23.51 14.84
CA GLU A 859 -23.49 23.52 13.77
C GLU A 859 -24.43 24.74 13.78
N ASP A 860 -24.63 25.36 14.95
CA ASP A 860 -25.49 26.55 15.15
C ASP A 860 -24.71 27.88 15.27
N PHE A 861 -23.39 27.84 15.13
CA PHE A 861 -22.55 29.04 15.21
C PHE A 861 -22.51 29.78 13.86
N PRO A 862 -22.20 31.09 13.86
CA PRO A 862 -22.13 31.88 12.64
C PRO A 862 -21.28 31.22 11.55
N ALA A 863 -21.68 31.42 10.28
CA ALA A 863 -20.89 31.04 9.13
C ALA A 863 -19.48 31.68 9.22
N GLY A 864 -18.46 30.91 8.87
CA GLY A 864 -17.06 31.27 8.87
C GLY A 864 -16.45 31.33 10.27
N PHE A 865 -17.17 30.96 11.33
CA PHE A 865 -16.62 30.90 12.70
C PHE A 865 -15.45 29.92 12.75
N LYS A 866 -14.29 30.41 13.20
CA LYS A 866 -13.04 29.63 13.35
C LYS A 866 -12.64 29.62 14.83
N PRO A 867 -12.57 28.45 15.48
CA PRO A 867 -12.12 28.35 16.87
C PRO A 867 -10.59 28.53 16.96
N ILE A 868 -10.06 28.70 18.18
CA ILE A 868 -8.62 28.82 18.43
C ILE A 868 -7.93 27.47 18.18
N VAL A 869 -8.57 26.37 18.64
CA VAL A 869 -8.13 25.00 18.42
C VAL A 869 -9.30 24.18 17.87
N GLN A 870 -9.17 23.72 16.63
CA GLN A 870 -10.20 22.99 15.89
C GLN A 870 -9.83 21.52 15.76
N PRO A 871 -10.55 20.58 16.40
CA PRO A 871 -10.52 19.18 16.00
C PRO A 871 -10.94 19.03 14.54
N ILE A 872 -10.25 18.17 13.80
CA ILE A 872 -10.57 17.84 12.41
C ILE A 872 -11.43 16.58 12.46
N ASP A 873 -12.68 16.66 12.00
CA ASP A 873 -13.61 15.53 11.98
C ASP A 873 -13.32 14.55 10.83
N THR A 874 -13.92 13.36 10.89
CA THR A 874 -13.96 12.44 9.74
C THR A 874 -14.69 13.08 8.56
N TRP A 875 -14.15 12.88 7.35
CA TRP A 875 -14.70 13.45 6.11
C TRP A 875 -16.08 12.88 5.73
N PHE A 876 -16.52 11.81 6.38
CA PHE A 876 -17.88 11.27 6.22
C PHE A 876 -18.97 12.14 6.87
N MET A 877 -18.58 12.92 7.89
CA MET A 877 -19.50 13.74 8.67
C MET A 877 -19.22 15.24 8.54
N ASN A 878 -17.95 15.65 8.39
CA ASN A 878 -17.53 17.06 8.25
C ASN A 878 -18.15 18.00 9.29
N ARG A 879 -18.32 17.57 10.54
CA ARG A 879 -18.88 18.42 11.60
C ARG A 879 -17.91 19.56 11.90
N ARG A 880 -18.46 20.75 12.16
CA ARG A 880 -17.68 21.93 12.59
C ARG A 880 -17.34 21.78 14.07
N LEU A 881 -16.12 21.38 14.39
CA LEU A 881 -15.73 21.08 15.78
C LEU A 881 -14.88 22.19 16.42
N ALA A 882 -14.90 22.28 17.75
CA ALA A 882 -13.99 23.11 18.53
C ALA A 882 -13.55 22.42 19.82
N LEU A 883 -12.28 22.63 20.18
CA LEU A 883 -11.71 22.25 21.47
C LEU A 883 -11.53 23.50 22.36
N VAL A 884 -11.05 24.60 21.76
CA VAL A 884 -10.92 25.91 22.41
C VAL A 884 -11.45 26.96 21.44
N LEU A 885 -12.37 27.82 21.88
CA LEU A 885 -12.92 28.90 21.08
C LEU A 885 -12.98 30.22 21.85
N GLU A 886 -13.10 31.32 21.11
CA GLU A 886 -13.39 32.64 21.66
C GLU A 886 -14.57 33.29 20.94
N ALA A 887 -15.35 34.11 21.65
CA ALA A 887 -16.48 34.85 21.10
C ALA A 887 -16.78 36.14 21.88
N LYS A 888 -17.41 37.10 21.22
CA LYS A 888 -18.17 38.17 21.88
C LYS A 888 -19.55 37.63 22.22
N VAL A 889 -19.99 37.80 23.46
CA VAL A 889 -21.29 37.33 23.94
C VAL A 889 -21.89 38.44 24.80
N GLY A 890 -23.06 38.95 24.43
CA GLY A 890 -23.59 40.18 25.03
C GLY A 890 -22.63 41.35 24.79
N LYS A 891 -22.29 42.10 25.84
CA LYS A 891 -21.28 43.18 25.77
C LYS A 891 -19.87 42.69 26.05
N GLY A 892 -19.73 41.47 26.53
CA GLY A 892 -18.50 40.88 27.06
C GLY A 892 -17.81 39.93 26.08
N LYS A 893 -16.80 39.22 26.59
CA LYS A 893 -15.97 38.29 25.82
C LYS A 893 -15.80 36.97 26.56
N LEU A 894 -15.81 35.88 25.82
CA LEU A 894 -15.82 34.53 26.35
C LEU A 894 -14.71 33.71 25.70
N ILE A 895 -13.95 32.95 26.50
CA ILE A 895 -13.20 31.77 26.06
C ILE A 895 -13.91 30.53 26.61
N ILE A 896 -14.09 29.51 25.78
CA ILE A 896 -14.58 28.20 26.19
C ILE A 896 -13.53 27.15 25.82
N SER A 897 -13.22 26.27 26.77
CA SER A 897 -12.39 25.09 26.54
C SER A 897 -13.19 23.83 26.89
N SER A 898 -13.31 22.88 25.96
CA SER A 898 -13.80 21.53 26.26
C SER A 898 -12.70 20.56 26.64
N ALA A 899 -11.42 20.93 26.42
CA ALA A 899 -10.29 20.29 27.08
C ALA A 899 -10.24 20.70 28.56
N ASN A 900 -9.79 19.78 29.42
CA ASN A 900 -9.61 20.11 30.83
C ASN A 900 -8.40 21.03 31.00
N LEU A 901 -8.67 22.29 31.32
CA LEU A 901 -7.68 23.33 31.60
C LEU A 901 -7.87 23.90 33.00
N SER A 902 -8.21 23.04 33.97
CA SER A 902 -8.39 23.46 35.36
C SER A 902 -7.07 23.95 35.97
N PRO A 903 -7.07 25.06 36.74
CA PRO A 903 -5.88 25.54 37.43
C PRO A 903 -5.31 24.52 38.43
N ASP A 904 -6.12 23.56 38.88
CA ASP A 904 -5.75 22.55 39.87
C ASP A 904 -5.24 21.24 39.26
N LEU A 905 -5.13 21.18 37.92
CA LEU A 905 -4.54 20.02 37.23
C LEU A 905 -3.12 19.76 37.73
N LYS A 906 -2.81 18.49 38.01
CA LYS A 906 -1.48 18.02 38.41
C LYS A 906 -0.89 17.14 37.32
N ASN A 907 0.43 17.17 37.17
CA ASN A 907 1.16 16.34 36.20
C ASN A 907 0.69 16.51 34.74
N ALA A 908 0.18 17.70 34.41
CA ALA A 908 -0.30 18.05 33.07
C ALA A 908 0.35 19.37 32.61
N PRO A 909 1.68 19.39 32.40
CA PRO A 909 2.42 20.62 32.17
C PRO A 909 2.05 21.29 30.84
N GLY A 910 1.62 20.53 29.82
CA GLY A 910 1.10 21.08 28.56
C GLY A 910 -0.24 21.78 28.75
N ALA A 911 -1.18 21.15 29.46
CA ALA A 911 -2.48 21.75 29.79
C ALA A 911 -2.32 23.00 30.65
N GLN A 912 -1.43 22.97 31.66
CA GLN A 912 -1.12 24.12 32.50
C GLN A 912 -0.49 25.27 31.68
N GLN A 913 0.42 24.97 30.77
CA GLN A 913 1.04 25.97 29.92
C GLN A 913 0.03 26.58 28.93
N LEU A 914 -0.84 25.77 28.33
CA LEU A 914 -1.89 26.27 27.43
C LEU A 914 -2.85 27.19 28.20
N TYR A 915 -3.31 26.76 29.39
CA TYR A 915 -4.14 27.59 30.24
C TYR A 915 -3.46 28.93 30.53
N PHE A 916 -2.19 28.92 30.95
CA PHE A 916 -1.41 30.13 31.18
C PHE A 916 -1.38 31.06 29.96
N SER A 917 -1.13 30.52 28.75
CA SER A 917 -1.14 31.31 27.51
C SER A 917 -2.50 31.97 27.26
N LEU A 918 -3.60 31.23 27.47
CA LEU A 918 -4.96 31.77 27.35
C LEU A 918 -5.25 32.85 28.41
N GLN A 919 -4.79 32.67 29.64
CA GLN A 919 -4.92 33.69 30.70
C GLN A 919 -4.20 34.98 30.32
N GLN A 920 -2.93 34.90 29.87
CA GLN A 920 -2.15 36.06 29.46
C GLN A 920 -2.83 36.79 28.29
N TYR A 921 -3.36 36.04 27.35
CA TYR A 921 -4.12 36.58 26.24
C TYR A 921 -5.36 37.35 26.71
N MET A 922 -6.21 36.74 27.54
CA MET A 922 -7.44 37.35 28.07
C MET A 922 -7.22 38.60 28.93
N MET A 923 -6.07 38.69 29.61
CA MET A 923 -5.67 39.87 30.39
C MET A 923 -5.03 40.97 29.54
N SER A 924 -4.80 40.72 28.25
CA SER A 924 -4.15 41.68 27.34
C SER A 924 -5.16 42.41 26.46
N ALA A 925 -4.77 43.58 25.94
CA ALA A 925 -5.54 44.32 24.94
C ALA A 925 -5.75 43.55 23.62
N ARG A 926 -5.00 42.45 23.40
CA ARG A 926 -5.13 41.62 22.21
C ARG A 926 -6.35 40.70 22.27
N PHE A 927 -6.95 40.46 23.44
CA PHE A 927 -8.18 39.68 23.55
C PHE A 927 -9.35 40.45 22.96
N ASN A 928 -9.58 40.23 21.67
CA ASN A 928 -10.60 40.90 20.89
C ASN A 928 -11.25 39.91 19.92
N PRO A 929 -12.13 39.02 20.42
CA PRO A 929 -12.74 37.99 19.59
C PRO A 929 -13.47 38.60 18.38
N LYS A 930 -13.28 37.98 17.22
CA LYS A 930 -13.82 38.48 15.95
C LYS A 930 -15.34 38.25 15.85
N TYR A 931 -15.80 37.09 16.30
CA TYR A 931 -17.18 36.64 16.11
C TYR A 931 -18.07 37.00 17.30
N GLU A 932 -19.27 37.47 17.00
CA GLU A 932 -20.34 37.64 17.98
C GLU A 932 -21.28 36.44 17.93
N VAL A 933 -21.59 35.88 19.10
CA VAL A 933 -22.41 34.67 19.24
C VAL A 933 -23.47 34.92 20.33
N PRO A 934 -24.77 34.66 20.06
CA PRO A 934 -25.80 34.78 21.07
C PRO A 934 -25.54 33.87 22.27
N PHE A 935 -25.87 34.34 23.48
CA PHE A 935 -25.70 33.55 24.70
C PHE A 935 -26.42 32.20 24.62
N ASP A 936 -27.63 32.17 24.08
CA ASP A 936 -28.41 30.93 23.95
C ASP A 936 -27.78 29.94 22.97
N THR A 937 -27.12 30.41 21.90
CA THR A 937 -26.35 29.56 20.98
C THR A 937 -25.18 28.91 21.70
N VAL A 938 -24.48 29.65 22.58
CA VAL A 938 -23.41 29.09 23.42
C VAL A 938 -23.97 28.09 24.43
N LYS A 939 -25.09 28.43 25.07
CA LYS A 939 -25.78 27.57 26.03
C LYS A 939 -26.22 26.24 25.41
N ASP A 940 -26.64 26.27 24.15
CA ASP A 940 -27.14 25.10 23.43
C ASP A 940 -26.10 23.98 23.31
N ILE A 941 -24.79 24.31 23.31
CA ILE A 941 -23.70 23.33 23.36
C ILE A 941 -23.83 22.39 24.57
N PHE A 942 -24.38 22.89 25.68
CA PHE A 942 -24.45 22.18 26.96
C PHE A 942 -25.84 21.61 27.25
N THR A 943 -26.86 21.92 26.44
CA THR A 943 -28.24 21.52 26.72
C THR A 943 -28.84 20.60 25.66
N SER A 944 -28.40 20.72 24.40
CA SER A 944 -29.03 20.00 23.28
C SER A 944 -28.04 19.08 22.58
N PRO A 945 -28.47 17.90 22.10
CA PRO A 945 -27.61 17.03 21.28
C PRO A 945 -27.34 17.66 19.91
N SER A 946 -26.33 17.16 19.20
CA SER A 946 -26.11 17.48 17.78
C SER A 946 -27.35 17.12 16.95
N LYS A 947 -27.72 17.98 16.01
CA LYS A 947 -28.85 17.76 15.08
C LYS A 947 -28.57 16.59 14.16
N GLN A 948 -27.34 16.45 13.70
CA GLN A 948 -26.92 15.33 12.87
C GLN A 948 -26.24 14.25 13.70
N GLN A 949 -26.80 13.04 13.66
CA GLN A 949 -26.20 11.83 14.26
C GLN A 949 -26.01 10.75 13.21
N PHE A 950 -25.06 9.84 13.44
CA PHE A 950 -24.83 8.72 12.55
C PHE A 950 -25.68 7.52 12.97
N ASP A 951 -26.49 7.00 12.05
CA ASP A 951 -27.22 5.75 12.22
C ASP A 951 -26.55 4.64 11.39
N THR A 952 -26.29 3.50 12.03
CA THR A 952 -25.54 2.39 11.43
C THR A 952 -26.42 1.51 10.54
N PHE A 953 -27.72 1.38 10.84
CA PHE A 953 -28.65 0.51 10.13
C PHE A 953 -30.08 1.04 10.17
N THR A 954 -30.74 1.13 9.01
CA THR A 954 -32.18 1.41 8.91
C THR A 954 -32.95 0.19 8.40
N LYS A 955 -34.27 0.13 8.64
CA LYS A 955 -35.14 -0.97 8.16
C LYS A 955 -35.18 -1.07 6.62
N ASP A 956 -34.88 0.03 5.94
CA ASP A 956 -34.97 0.16 4.48
C ASP A 956 -33.63 -0.14 3.77
N SER A 957 -32.59 -0.54 4.52
CA SER A 957 -31.26 -0.91 4.00
C SER A 957 -31.34 -1.85 2.79
N PRO A 958 -30.44 -1.73 1.77
CA PRO A 958 -30.30 -2.76 0.73
C PRO A 958 -30.17 -4.16 1.34
N ASP A 959 -30.64 -5.18 0.63
CA ASP A 959 -30.71 -6.55 1.15
C ASP A 959 -29.34 -7.09 1.61
N GLU A 960 -28.25 -6.69 0.95
CA GLU A 960 -26.88 -7.05 1.37
C GLU A 960 -26.46 -6.50 2.75
N LEU A 961 -27.09 -5.42 3.22
CA LEU A 961 -26.82 -4.76 4.49
C LEU A 961 -27.77 -5.21 5.60
N LYS A 962 -28.88 -5.89 5.28
CA LYS A 962 -29.82 -6.37 6.29
C LYS A 962 -29.16 -7.45 7.15
N PRO A 963 -29.35 -7.44 8.48
CA PRO A 963 -28.89 -8.52 9.33
C PRO A 963 -29.45 -9.85 8.81
N LYS A 964 -28.58 -10.81 8.52
CA LYS A 964 -29.05 -12.16 8.17
C LYS A 964 -29.86 -12.69 9.36
N PRO A 965 -31.04 -13.27 9.15
CA PRO A 965 -31.78 -13.88 10.24
C PRO A 965 -30.86 -14.88 10.94
N LYS A 966 -30.85 -14.87 12.27
CA LYS A 966 -30.15 -15.91 13.04
C LYS A 966 -30.71 -17.24 12.54
N SER A 967 -29.88 -18.06 11.91
CA SER A 967 -30.23 -19.43 11.57
C SER A 967 -30.50 -20.14 12.90
N ASN A 968 -31.76 -20.48 13.15
CA ASN A 968 -32.16 -21.36 14.25
C ASN A 968 -31.56 -22.75 14.06
#